data_AF-A0A1J9QHQ2-F1
#
_entry.id   AF-A0A1J9QHQ2-F1
#
_cell.length_a   1.000
_cell.length_b   1.000
_cell.length_c   1.000
_cell.angle_alpha   90.00
_cell.angle_beta   90.00
_cell.angle_gamma   90.00
#
_symmetry.space_group_name_H-M   'P 1'
#
loop_
_entity.id
_entity.type
_entity.pdbx_description
1 polymer ?
#
loop_
_entity_poly.entity_id
_entity_poly.type
_entity_poly.pdbx_seq_one_letter_code
_entity_poly.pdbx_strand_id
1 'polypeptide(L)'
;MPPPVGRYAPSGLAGPFPHLPQSHLQQQQHSQQHHATHAQTPNTGLPPPSLGGHPGFGPATANSNVNPFAIPGVNGMGVVGFPAGPSTAGIPDGGGTGLASHAAQMGFVRGAQMQQQQQQQQQQQQQQQQQQQQQQQQQQQQQQQQQQQQQQQQQAHLGHDNRLSVDGKGAGTNSRIRDVWKHNLAQEMQVLRSLVDKYPYISMDTEFPGIVARPMGTFTTKADYHYQTLRCNVDLLKMIQLGITLFSESGEVPPAIPLDSNVQYAANLGPAPCTWQFNFRFSLEGDMYAQESTSMLAKAGIDFAMHEKNGIDPHDFGALLMTSGLVLMDDVHWISFHSGYDFGYLMKIMLCKPLPDDEREFHKLLTIFFPSVYDIKYLMKHAGRNQTVNGSPLTQSAAQIIANLGQKSGLQDIADELGVKRVGIAHQAGSDSLVTGEIFWKMRQLVFNGSIDEEKYSGQIWGLNGQITATPYHGASQAQQTPNLNGATVYSNAGTPSTPNTGHAGLTNAQTPAAQTQHAGVGPLTPGGGGGVFGTFQFGKSNWATRSLPPSPHPFDPLSTLEIDAAVAIILSKHDGSLRFNAVMLWEPRNVEMIAWLTNPKAAPRPHRAADVVAIAPGRKPLITMEDLNAVEALARKDPRIVEQYGIIGIPPPRRTCTRFIVIHGPLDMMRDLAATSVSSKSPDVLPSISKAPSNNYDVLSIEMQGGYRDTVKPIHITQPECIVLNDITFNDKGTIRPVFYRLSLAEMVVQYGNPEHPHNRKHAFDLGEYGGGCMTNSLSLGCDCKGVIHYMDADFVNAAGSRTTIKNAIRIHEEDAGILFKYIDFRDNSVIVTRGLKLIIAHTFTAANYEYCVYWIFHQDGAIQIYIKFTGILNTYAMNPGEDTLGWGTEVYLGINAHNHQHLFCLRIDANVDGPNNTIFQVDATWGPGLNTQLLQAMADYDGASSRTWDIANTNKLNPYSKKPVTYKLVSREVPSLLPREGGLVWNRAGFARHAIHVTKYADDQLYPAGRHVPQTSGSPSPSPGLPTWISEASSAPSSSNASIENTDVVLWHTFGITHFPSPEDSPLCLRSLCRCC
;
A
#
# COMPACT_ATOMS: atom_id res chain seq x y z
N MET A 1 6.75 67.63 -44.81
CA MET A 1 7.67 67.63 -45.97
C MET A 1 8.97 66.94 -45.56
N PRO A 2 9.65 66.16 -46.41
CA PRO A 2 9.17 65.41 -47.57
C PRO A 2 9.53 63.88 -47.55
N PRO A 3 8.87 63.03 -48.37
CA PRO A 3 9.25 61.63 -48.70
C PRO A 3 10.05 61.55 -50.02
N PRO A 4 10.58 60.39 -50.53
CA PRO A 4 9.80 59.40 -51.33
C PRO A 4 10.26 57.89 -51.24
N VAL A 5 9.38 56.86 -51.29
CA VAL A 5 8.83 56.03 -52.42
C VAL A 5 9.70 54.89 -53.00
N GLY A 6 9.12 53.66 -53.07
CA GLY A 6 9.52 52.54 -53.96
C GLY A 6 8.61 51.29 -53.81
N ARG A 7 7.99 50.78 -54.89
CA ARG A 7 7.04 49.63 -54.90
C ARG A 7 7.58 48.44 -55.71
N TYR A 8 7.18 47.20 -55.40
CA TYR A 8 6.31 46.31 -56.23
C TYR A 8 6.31 44.84 -55.72
N ALA A 9 5.17 44.17 -55.89
CA ALA A 9 4.94 42.71 -55.80
C ALA A 9 4.58 42.18 -57.24
N PRO A 10 4.27 40.89 -57.56
CA PRO A 10 3.71 39.83 -56.69
C PRO A 10 4.04 38.33 -56.99
N SER A 11 3.55 37.44 -56.11
CA SER A 11 2.92 36.09 -56.35
C SER A 11 3.55 34.99 -57.24
N GLY A 12 3.58 33.73 -56.78
CA GLY A 12 3.62 32.56 -57.69
C GLY A 12 3.94 31.15 -57.13
N LEU A 13 2.96 30.49 -56.51
CA LEU A 13 2.61 29.04 -56.53
C LEU A 13 3.65 27.89 -56.64
N ALA A 14 3.49 26.91 -55.73
CA ALA A 14 3.52 25.42 -55.86
C ALA A 14 4.50 24.71 -56.83
N GLY A 15 5.14 23.58 -56.48
CA GLY A 15 5.15 22.75 -55.26
C GLY A 15 6.01 21.48 -55.50
N PRO A 16 6.30 20.62 -54.49
CA PRO A 16 7.16 19.45 -54.68
C PRO A 16 6.42 18.10 -54.61
N PHE A 17 6.90 17.14 -55.43
CA PHE A 17 6.83 15.65 -55.38
C PHE A 17 6.78 15.11 -56.83
N PRO A 18 7.14 13.83 -57.13
CA PRO A 18 7.71 12.77 -56.28
C PRO A 18 8.91 12.01 -56.94
N HIS A 19 9.28 10.86 -56.32
CA HIS A 19 9.82 9.61 -56.93
C HIS A 19 11.29 9.17 -56.69
N LEU A 20 11.40 8.19 -55.79
CA LEU A 20 12.20 6.94 -55.81
C LEU A 20 12.10 6.16 -57.15
N PRO A 21 12.80 5.01 -57.36
CA PRO A 21 14.12 4.55 -56.88
C PRO A 21 14.98 3.91 -58.02
N GLN A 22 16.24 3.51 -57.76
CA GLN A 22 16.78 2.16 -58.08
C GLN A 22 18.26 1.96 -57.69
N SER A 23 18.64 0.68 -57.56
CA SER A 23 19.96 0.16 -57.19
C SER A 23 20.89 -0.06 -58.39
N HIS A 24 22.21 0.13 -58.22
CA HIS A 24 23.30 -0.80 -58.58
C HIS A 24 24.67 -0.10 -58.54
N LEU A 25 25.71 -0.77 -58.02
CA LEU A 25 27.05 -0.81 -58.61
C LEU A 25 27.96 -1.87 -57.93
N GLN A 26 28.36 -2.87 -58.73
CA GLN A 26 29.65 -3.56 -58.65
C GLN A 26 30.79 -2.54 -59.02
N GLN A 27 32.10 -2.79 -58.93
CA GLN A 27 32.89 -4.02 -59.01
C GLN A 27 34.30 -3.84 -58.35
N GLN A 28 35.13 -4.87 -58.39
CA GLN A 28 36.41 -5.02 -57.67
C GLN A 28 37.68 -4.74 -58.51
N GLN A 29 38.85 -5.04 -57.89
CA GLN A 29 40.17 -5.44 -58.45
C GLN A 29 41.21 -4.32 -58.71
N HIS A 30 42.53 -4.49 -58.51
CA HIS A 30 43.41 -5.66 -58.18
C HIS A 30 44.58 -5.18 -57.26
N SER A 31 44.97 -5.84 -56.15
CA SER A 31 46.08 -6.82 -55.94
C SER A 31 47.50 -6.38 -56.41
N GLN A 32 48.66 -6.67 -55.77
CA GLN A 32 49.12 -7.86 -55.01
C GLN A 32 50.19 -7.56 -53.93
N GLN A 33 50.13 -8.37 -52.85
CA GLN A 33 51.18 -9.16 -52.15
C GLN A 33 52.69 -8.84 -52.27
N HIS A 34 53.43 -9.00 -51.16
CA HIS A 34 54.64 -9.87 -51.08
C HIS A 34 55.00 -10.30 -49.64
N HIS A 35 55.76 -11.41 -49.51
CA HIS A 35 56.15 -12.13 -48.29
C HIS A 35 57.52 -11.72 -47.69
N ALA A 36 57.69 -11.93 -46.38
CA ALA A 36 58.84 -12.54 -45.64
C ALA A 36 58.94 -11.92 -44.22
N THR A 37 59.10 -12.56 -43.04
CA THR A 37 59.65 -13.85 -42.53
C THR A 37 61.17 -14.04 -42.61
N HIS A 38 61.91 -13.70 -41.53
CA HIS A 38 62.70 -14.66 -40.72
C HIS A 38 63.54 -14.02 -39.57
N ALA A 39 63.79 -14.82 -38.51
CA ALA A 39 65.00 -14.87 -37.65
C ALA A 39 65.32 -13.67 -36.69
N GLN A 40 65.93 -13.85 -35.51
CA GLN A 40 66.31 -15.05 -34.72
C GLN A 40 66.63 -14.69 -33.24
N THR A 41 66.05 -15.43 -32.27
CA THR A 41 66.63 -15.97 -30.99
C THR A 41 67.54 -15.14 -30.03
N PRO A 42 67.73 -15.56 -28.76
CA PRO A 42 66.76 -16.07 -27.78
C PRO A 42 66.99 -15.55 -26.33
N ASN A 43 66.22 -16.14 -25.41
CA ASN A 43 66.52 -16.36 -23.98
C ASN A 43 65.93 -15.41 -22.93
N THR A 44 65.48 -16.04 -21.84
CA THR A 44 64.69 -15.50 -20.74
C THR A 44 65.56 -14.87 -19.65
N GLY A 45 65.10 -13.78 -19.02
CA GLY A 45 65.74 -13.28 -17.80
C GLY A 45 65.32 -11.89 -17.32
N LEU A 46 64.60 -11.88 -16.19
CA LEU A 46 64.70 -10.92 -15.08
C LEU A 46 64.43 -9.41 -15.32
N PRO A 47 63.50 -8.77 -14.57
CA PRO A 47 63.40 -7.31 -14.50
C PRO A 47 64.50 -6.73 -13.58
N PRO A 48 65.05 -5.54 -13.89
CA PRO A 48 66.12 -4.91 -13.10
C PRO A 48 65.60 -4.12 -11.87
N PRO A 49 66.47 -3.77 -10.90
CA PRO A 49 66.05 -3.39 -9.55
C PRO A 49 66.29 -1.90 -9.16
N SER A 50 65.59 -1.47 -8.09
CA SER A 50 66.02 -0.59 -6.97
C SER A 50 67.16 0.44 -7.15
N LEU A 51 67.06 1.69 -6.68
CA LEU A 51 67.16 2.14 -5.27
C LEU A 51 66.91 3.67 -5.23
N GLY A 52 66.54 4.32 -4.12
CA GLY A 52 66.25 3.84 -2.76
C GLY A 52 65.90 5.02 -1.82
N GLY A 53 65.14 4.77 -0.75
CA GLY A 53 64.63 5.77 0.19
C GLY A 53 63.91 5.13 1.40
N HIS A 54 64.71 4.56 2.30
CA HIS A 54 64.30 3.82 3.52
C HIS A 54 63.58 4.66 4.59
N PRO A 55 63.07 4.06 5.71
CA PRO A 55 62.56 2.69 5.96
C PRO A 55 61.12 2.71 6.56
N GLY A 56 60.25 1.69 6.42
CA GLY A 56 60.19 0.44 7.22
C GLY A 56 59.44 0.63 8.56
N PHE A 57 58.43 -0.15 9.00
CA PHE A 57 57.99 -1.53 8.68
C PHE A 57 56.46 -1.70 8.86
N GLY A 58 55.86 -2.76 8.28
CA GLY A 58 54.41 -3.06 8.34
C GLY A 58 53.97 -4.04 9.45
N PRO A 59 52.65 -4.32 9.57
CA PRO A 59 52.07 -5.07 10.69
C PRO A 59 51.94 -6.58 10.46
N ALA A 60 52.04 -7.34 11.56
CA ALA A 60 51.59 -8.73 11.66
C ALA A 60 50.72 -8.91 12.92
N THR A 61 49.95 -9.99 12.97
CA THR A 61 48.87 -10.28 13.91
C THR A 61 49.32 -10.63 15.34
N ALA A 62 48.58 -10.17 16.37
CA ALA A 62 47.95 -11.01 17.42
C ALA A 62 47.50 -10.22 18.67
N ASN A 63 46.25 -10.48 19.09
CA ASN A 63 45.72 -10.59 20.46
C ASN A 63 45.94 -9.52 21.57
N SER A 64 44.99 -9.54 22.52
CA SER A 64 45.00 -8.92 23.87
C SER A 64 44.64 -7.42 24.05
N ASN A 65 43.41 -7.23 24.57
CA ASN A 65 43.03 -6.48 25.77
C ASN A 65 43.40 -5.00 26.04
N VAL A 66 42.34 -4.28 26.43
CA VAL A 66 42.24 -3.06 27.27
C VAL A 66 42.53 -1.71 26.59
N ASN A 67 41.52 -0.84 26.65
CA ASN A 67 41.58 0.57 26.27
C ASN A 67 41.66 1.43 27.57
N PRO A 68 42.60 2.38 27.69
CA PRO A 68 42.82 3.11 28.95
C PRO A 68 42.19 4.52 28.94
N PHE A 69 41.48 4.92 30.01
CA PHE A 69 41.37 6.31 30.48
C PHE A 69 40.71 6.41 31.88
N ALA A 70 41.53 6.38 32.95
CA ALA A 70 41.21 6.96 34.27
C ALA A 70 42.52 7.13 35.08
N ILE A 71 42.67 8.26 35.78
CA ILE A 71 43.90 8.79 36.41
C ILE A 71 43.47 9.53 37.71
N PRO A 72 44.27 9.70 38.78
CA PRO A 72 45.28 8.84 39.44
C PRO A 72 44.91 8.57 40.92
N GLY A 73 45.80 7.96 41.72
CA GLY A 73 45.68 7.86 43.18
C GLY A 73 46.93 8.26 43.98
N VAL A 74 46.76 8.44 45.29
CA VAL A 74 47.77 8.55 46.38
C VAL A 74 47.03 8.29 47.71
N ASN A 75 47.54 7.67 48.79
CA ASN A 75 48.87 7.18 49.24
C ASN A 75 48.72 5.70 49.72
N GLY A 76 49.74 4.83 49.89
CA GLY A 76 50.94 4.90 50.75
C GLY A 76 50.60 4.53 52.22
N MET A 77 51.28 3.62 52.97
CA MET A 77 52.52 2.83 52.75
C MET A 77 52.60 1.56 53.64
N GLY A 78 53.38 0.54 53.21
CA GLY A 78 54.26 -0.30 54.08
C GLY A 78 53.63 -1.39 54.99
N VAL A 79 54.34 -2.37 55.56
CA VAL A 79 55.78 -2.75 55.60
C VAL A 79 55.93 -4.28 55.87
N VAL A 80 56.82 -4.97 55.12
CA VAL A 80 57.71 -6.14 55.42
C VAL A 80 57.35 -7.18 56.53
N GLY A 81 57.48 -8.50 56.22
CA GLY A 81 57.83 -9.53 57.24
C GLY A 81 57.49 -11.02 56.95
N PHE A 82 58.50 -11.88 56.78
CA PHE A 82 58.46 -13.37 56.79
C PHE A 82 58.61 -13.94 58.24
N PRO A 83 58.60 -15.28 58.55
CA PRO A 83 58.21 -16.49 57.78
C PRO A 83 57.33 -17.55 58.54
N ALA A 84 56.89 -18.59 57.81
CA ALA A 84 56.72 -20.03 58.16
C ALA A 84 56.19 -20.56 59.54
N GLY A 85 55.29 -21.58 59.49
CA GLY A 85 55.18 -22.62 60.55
C GLY A 85 53.77 -23.20 60.81
N PRO A 86 53.56 -24.54 61.03
CA PRO A 86 52.22 -25.17 60.99
C PRO A 86 51.82 -26.05 62.23
N SER A 87 50.81 -26.95 62.06
CA SER A 87 50.38 -28.08 62.94
C SER A 87 49.47 -27.73 64.16
N THR A 88 48.60 -28.58 64.75
CA THR A 88 48.06 -29.94 64.44
C THR A 88 46.75 -30.24 65.23
N ALA A 89 46.10 -31.37 64.95
CA ALA A 89 44.83 -31.91 65.50
C ALA A 89 44.70 -32.11 67.04
N GLY A 90 43.47 -32.35 67.54
CA GLY A 90 43.22 -32.87 68.91
C GLY A 90 41.74 -33.04 69.36
N ILE A 91 41.47 -34.12 70.12
CA ILE A 91 40.18 -34.60 70.70
C ILE A 91 40.52 -35.68 71.79
N PRO A 92 39.62 -36.19 72.68
CA PRO A 92 38.16 -35.96 72.87
C PRO A 92 37.67 -35.78 74.35
N ASP A 93 36.34 -35.75 74.52
CA ASP A 93 35.54 -36.35 75.63
C ASP A 93 35.44 -35.75 77.07
N GLY A 94 34.32 -36.05 77.78
CA GLY A 94 34.25 -35.91 79.26
C GLY A 94 32.91 -35.56 79.98
N GLY A 95 31.99 -36.53 80.08
CA GLY A 95 30.88 -36.78 81.06
C GLY A 95 30.40 -35.84 82.21
N GLY A 96 29.16 -36.09 82.69
CA GLY A 96 28.84 -36.04 84.14
C GLY A 96 27.63 -35.24 84.69
N THR A 97 26.42 -35.83 84.63
CA THR A 97 25.33 -35.78 85.67
C THR A 97 24.96 -34.51 86.49
N GLY A 98 23.68 -34.13 86.45
CA GLY A 98 22.83 -34.07 87.67
C GLY A 98 22.23 -32.74 88.17
N LEU A 99 20.89 -32.60 88.01
CA LEU A 99 19.91 -31.85 88.86
C LEU A 99 20.10 -30.33 89.10
N ALA A 100 19.07 -29.49 89.33
CA ALA A 100 17.67 -29.45 88.91
C ALA A 100 17.09 -28.07 89.30
N SER A 101 16.52 -27.29 88.35
CA SER A 101 15.70 -26.11 88.71
C SER A 101 14.76 -25.68 87.57
N HIS A 102 13.46 -25.61 87.89
CA HIS A 102 12.27 -25.01 87.25
C HIS A 102 12.20 -24.54 85.77
N ALA A 103 13.30 -24.21 85.08
CA ALA A 103 13.31 -23.95 83.63
C ALA A 103 13.11 -25.22 82.78
N ALA A 104 13.30 -26.41 83.37
CA ALA A 104 13.32 -27.70 82.68
C ALA A 104 11.97 -28.18 82.11
N GLN A 105 10.83 -27.56 82.45
CA GLN A 105 9.52 -27.96 81.94
C GLN A 105 9.12 -27.26 80.63
N MET A 106 9.71 -26.11 80.28
CA MET A 106 9.47 -25.44 78.99
C MET A 106 10.35 -25.98 77.84
N GLY A 107 11.34 -26.82 78.14
CA GLY A 107 12.23 -27.44 77.14
C GLY A 107 11.61 -28.61 76.36
N PHE A 108 10.65 -29.33 76.95
CA PHE A 108 10.15 -30.59 76.37
C PHE A 108 9.30 -30.41 75.10
N VAL A 109 8.58 -29.30 74.95
CA VAL A 109 7.82 -29.00 73.72
C VAL A 109 8.76 -28.59 72.58
N ARG A 110 9.87 -27.91 72.88
CA ARG A 110 10.86 -27.44 71.88
C ARG A 110 11.80 -28.55 71.40
N GLY A 111 12.14 -29.50 72.29
CA GLY A 111 12.99 -30.65 71.95
C GLY A 111 12.35 -31.59 70.92
N ALA A 112 11.07 -31.92 71.09
CA ALA A 112 10.34 -32.78 70.15
C ALA A 112 10.26 -32.20 68.73
N GLN A 113 10.09 -30.87 68.60
CA GLN A 113 10.08 -30.20 67.31
C GLN A 113 11.46 -30.20 66.63
N MET A 114 12.56 -29.97 67.36
CA MET A 114 13.90 -30.03 66.75
C MET A 114 14.29 -31.46 66.34
N GLN A 115 13.88 -32.49 67.09
CA GLN A 115 14.19 -33.88 66.71
C GLN A 115 13.42 -34.33 65.45
N GLN A 116 12.18 -33.85 65.26
CA GLN A 116 11.45 -34.02 63.98
C GLN A 116 12.10 -33.23 62.83
N GLN A 117 12.53 -31.99 63.05
CA GLN A 117 13.23 -31.21 62.01
C GLN A 117 14.55 -31.87 61.58
N GLN A 118 15.30 -32.44 62.52
CA GLN A 118 16.58 -33.08 62.21
C GLN A 118 16.39 -34.41 61.44
N GLN A 119 15.34 -35.18 61.74
CA GLN A 119 14.96 -36.34 60.91
C GLN A 119 14.44 -35.95 59.52
N GLN A 120 13.65 -34.87 59.40
CA GLN A 120 13.22 -34.38 58.08
C GLN A 120 14.39 -33.86 57.23
N GLN A 121 15.38 -33.18 57.82
CA GLN A 121 16.59 -32.77 57.10
C GLN A 121 17.44 -33.97 56.65
N GLN A 122 17.57 -35.02 57.46
CA GLN A 122 18.26 -36.25 57.01
C GLN A 122 17.51 -36.98 55.90
N GLN A 123 16.17 -37.05 55.94
CA GLN A 123 15.39 -37.61 54.84
C GLN A 123 15.47 -36.77 53.56
N GLN A 124 15.46 -35.43 53.66
CA GLN A 124 15.67 -34.56 52.50
C GLN A 124 17.08 -34.70 51.91
N GLN A 125 18.13 -34.83 52.73
CA GLN A 125 19.48 -35.08 52.23
C GLN A 125 19.61 -36.46 51.55
N GLN A 126 18.97 -37.51 52.09
CA GLN A 126 18.94 -38.82 51.41
C GLN A 126 18.15 -38.78 50.10
N GLN A 127 17.01 -38.07 50.03
CA GLN A 127 16.28 -37.89 48.77
C GLN A 127 17.08 -37.07 47.74
N GLN A 128 17.79 -36.02 48.15
CA GLN A 128 18.66 -35.26 47.26
C GLN A 128 19.85 -36.10 46.76
N GLN A 129 20.46 -36.94 47.60
CA GLN A 129 21.50 -37.87 47.15
C GLN A 129 20.97 -38.94 46.18
N GLN A 130 19.76 -39.47 46.41
CA GLN A 130 19.13 -40.39 45.45
C GLN A 130 18.78 -39.70 44.12
N GLN A 131 18.27 -38.46 44.14
CA GLN A 131 18.03 -37.69 42.91
C GLN A 131 19.32 -37.35 42.18
N GLN A 132 20.42 -37.01 42.87
CA GLN A 132 21.72 -36.80 42.24
C GLN A 132 22.30 -38.10 41.65
N GLN A 133 22.14 -39.25 42.32
CA GLN A 133 22.54 -40.54 41.74
C GLN A 133 21.68 -40.93 40.53
N GLN A 134 20.37 -40.67 40.53
CA GLN A 134 19.53 -40.89 39.35
C GLN A 134 19.89 -39.94 38.20
N GLN A 135 20.19 -38.67 38.46
CA GLN A 135 20.68 -37.74 37.43
C GLN A 135 22.04 -38.15 36.88
N GLN A 136 22.97 -38.62 37.73
CA GLN A 136 24.26 -39.15 37.25
C GLN A 136 24.09 -40.44 36.42
N GLN A 137 23.18 -41.33 36.80
CA GLN A 137 22.86 -42.52 35.98
C GLN A 137 22.19 -42.14 34.65
N GLN A 138 21.28 -41.16 34.63
CA GLN A 138 20.70 -40.66 33.38
C GLN A 138 21.74 -39.96 32.49
N GLN A 139 22.66 -39.18 33.06
CA GLN A 139 23.77 -38.59 32.30
C GLN A 139 24.75 -39.65 31.77
N GLN A 140 25.05 -40.70 32.54
CA GLN A 140 25.87 -41.82 32.04
C GLN A 140 25.15 -42.61 30.93
N GLN A 141 23.83 -42.82 31.03
CA GLN A 141 23.06 -43.44 29.95
C GLN A 141 23.00 -42.55 28.70
N GLN A 142 22.83 -41.23 28.84
CA GLN A 142 22.90 -40.30 27.71
C GLN A 142 24.30 -40.25 27.09
N GLN A 143 25.39 -40.28 27.88
CA GLN A 143 26.74 -40.36 27.36
C GLN A 143 27.03 -41.70 26.66
N GLN A 144 26.51 -42.82 27.15
CA GLN A 144 26.61 -44.11 26.46
C GLN A 144 25.78 -44.12 25.16
N GLN A 145 24.59 -43.53 25.13
CA GLN A 145 23.82 -43.37 23.89
C GLN A 145 24.51 -42.42 22.89
N GLN A 146 25.11 -41.33 23.34
CA GLN A 146 25.91 -40.45 22.47
C GLN A 146 27.19 -41.15 21.96
N GLN A 147 27.86 -41.96 22.76
CA GLN A 147 28.99 -42.76 22.28
C GLN A 147 28.57 -43.85 21.28
N GLN A 148 27.41 -44.49 21.46
CA GLN A 148 26.85 -45.41 20.46
C GLN A 148 26.44 -44.69 19.17
N GLN A 149 25.85 -43.49 19.25
CA GLN A 149 25.54 -42.67 18.07
C GLN A 149 26.81 -42.17 17.37
N GLN A 150 27.86 -41.79 18.10
CA GLN A 150 29.15 -41.43 17.49
C GLN A 150 29.87 -42.63 16.85
N GLN A 151 29.77 -43.83 17.41
CA GLN A 151 30.28 -45.04 16.75
C GLN A 151 29.47 -45.41 15.50
N GLN A 152 28.16 -45.20 15.49
CA GLN A 152 27.34 -45.35 14.27
C GLN A 152 27.66 -44.27 13.22
N GLN A 153 27.91 -43.02 13.62
CA GLN A 153 28.32 -41.95 12.70
C GLN A 153 29.74 -42.15 12.15
N GLN A 154 30.68 -42.72 12.91
CA GLN A 154 32.02 -43.04 12.40
C GLN A 154 32.05 -44.21 11.41
N GLN A 155 31.04 -45.10 11.41
CA GLN A 155 30.88 -46.09 10.33
C GLN A 155 30.18 -45.55 9.08
N ALA A 156 29.51 -44.39 9.17
CA ALA A 156 28.88 -43.73 8.01
C ALA A 156 29.83 -42.77 7.26
N HIS A 157 30.98 -42.41 7.84
CA HIS A 157 31.82 -41.30 7.34
C HIS A 157 32.99 -41.68 6.42
N LEU A 158 33.06 -42.94 5.96
CA LEU A 158 34.14 -43.45 5.08
C LEU A 158 33.77 -43.59 3.59
N GLY A 159 32.74 -42.88 3.14
CA GLY A 159 32.52 -42.65 1.72
C GLY A 159 31.19 -41.98 1.43
N HIS A 160 31.23 -40.69 1.12
CA HIS A 160 30.29 -39.95 0.23
C HIS A 160 30.87 -38.56 -0.11
N ASP A 161 32.12 -38.52 -0.57
CA ASP A 161 32.64 -37.41 -1.38
C ASP A 161 32.65 -37.84 -2.85
N ASN A 162 32.35 -36.91 -3.76
CA ASN A 162 32.13 -37.09 -5.21
C ASN A 162 30.90 -37.92 -5.62
N ARG A 163 29.83 -37.23 -6.04
CA ARG A 163 29.21 -37.46 -7.36
C ARG A 163 28.31 -36.31 -7.83
N LEU A 164 28.90 -35.43 -8.63
CA LEU A 164 28.19 -34.84 -9.76
C LEU A 164 28.07 -35.91 -10.87
N SER A 165 27.01 -35.81 -11.68
CA SER A 165 26.74 -36.55 -12.93
C SER A 165 26.46 -38.07 -12.89
N VAL A 166 25.29 -38.41 -13.46
CA VAL A 166 24.96 -39.59 -14.29
C VAL A 166 25.41 -40.98 -13.83
N ASP A 167 24.47 -41.78 -13.29
CA ASP A 167 23.93 -42.96 -13.99
C ASP A 167 22.74 -43.59 -13.23
N GLY A 168 21.84 -44.28 -13.93
CA GLY A 168 20.56 -44.73 -13.35
C GLY A 168 20.43 -46.25 -13.11
N LYS A 169 19.71 -46.63 -12.04
CA LYS A 169 18.72 -47.74 -11.95
C LYS A 169 18.29 -47.99 -10.49
N GLY A 170 16.97 -48.18 -10.23
CA GLY A 170 16.54 -49.01 -9.09
C GLY A 170 15.53 -48.48 -8.06
N ALA A 171 14.40 -47.90 -8.49
CA ALA A 171 13.10 -47.92 -7.79
C ALA A 171 12.92 -47.19 -6.43
N GLY A 172 12.20 -46.06 -6.49
CA GLY A 172 11.37 -45.48 -5.42
C GLY A 172 10.32 -44.57 -6.07
N THR A 173 9.07 -45.02 -6.19
CA THR A 173 8.11 -44.52 -7.20
C THR A 173 7.30 -43.28 -6.80
N ASN A 174 7.04 -42.41 -7.79
CA ASN A 174 5.84 -41.57 -7.92
C ASN A 174 5.58 -40.47 -6.88
N SER A 175 6.56 -39.64 -6.53
CA SER A 175 6.27 -38.27 -6.06
C SER A 175 6.53 -37.27 -7.19
N ARG A 176 5.46 -36.62 -7.69
CA ARG A 176 5.55 -35.49 -8.65
C ARG A 176 5.35 -34.14 -7.95
N ILE A 177 5.68 -34.11 -6.65
CA ILE A 177 5.76 -32.93 -5.79
C ILE A 177 7.14 -32.30 -5.99
N ARG A 178 7.16 -31.01 -6.33
CA ARG A 178 8.37 -30.21 -6.55
C ARG A 178 8.57 -29.24 -5.40
N ASP A 179 9.66 -29.38 -4.67
CA ASP A 179 10.07 -28.36 -3.71
C ASP A 179 10.50 -27.08 -4.42
N VAL A 180 9.90 -25.97 -3.99
CA VAL A 180 10.22 -24.63 -4.43
C VAL A 180 10.82 -23.87 -3.24
N TRP A 181 11.99 -23.32 -3.49
CA TRP A 181 12.82 -22.53 -2.58
C TRP A 181 13.15 -21.20 -3.26
N LYS A 182 13.83 -20.30 -2.53
CA LYS A 182 14.20 -18.98 -3.06
C LYS A 182 14.94 -19.00 -4.40
N HIS A 183 15.73 -20.04 -4.67
CA HIS A 183 16.59 -20.12 -5.86
C HIS A 183 15.88 -20.62 -7.14
N ASN A 184 14.76 -21.36 -7.04
CA ASN A 184 13.99 -21.85 -8.19
C ASN A 184 12.57 -21.27 -8.28
N LEU A 185 12.16 -20.41 -7.34
CA LEU A 185 10.85 -19.75 -7.30
C LEU A 185 10.39 -19.17 -8.64
N ALA A 186 11.21 -18.32 -9.28
CA ALA A 186 10.82 -17.65 -10.52
C ALA A 186 10.58 -18.63 -11.68
N GLN A 187 11.40 -19.68 -11.76
CA GLN A 187 11.29 -20.74 -12.77
C GLN A 187 10.02 -21.58 -12.58
N GLU A 188 9.76 -22.04 -11.36
CA GLU A 188 8.60 -22.89 -11.08
C GLU A 188 7.27 -22.10 -11.20
N MET A 189 7.26 -20.81 -10.84
CA MET A 189 6.13 -19.91 -11.11
C MET A 189 5.89 -19.67 -12.62
N GLN A 190 6.93 -19.73 -13.46
CA GLN A 190 6.77 -19.69 -14.92
C GLN A 190 6.12 -20.97 -15.45
N VAL A 191 6.47 -22.13 -14.90
CA VAL A 191 5.84 -23.41 -15.26
C VAL A 191 4.35 -23.39 -14.88
N LEU A 192 4.00 -22.96 -13.66
CA LEU A 192 2.60 -22.80 -13.23
C LEU A 192 1.79 -21.90 -14.17
N ARG A 193 2.32 -20.72 -14.53
CA ARG A 193 1.72 -19.81 -15.53
C ARG A 193 1.41 -20.51 -16.86
N SER A 194 2.29 -21.39 -17.34
CA SER A 194 2.10 -22.11 -18.61
C SER A 194 1.06 -23.25 -18.55
N LEU A 195 0.61 -23.62 -17.35
CA LEU A 195 -0.26 -24.76 -17.11
C LEU A 195 -1.67 -24.37 -16.65
N VAL A 196 -1.86 -23.26 -15.93
CA VAL A 196 -3.15 -22.89 -15.32
C VAL A 196 -4.30 -22.84 -16.34
N ASP A 197 -4.09 -22.30 -17.55
CA ASP A 197 -5.09 -22.25 -18.62
C ASP A 197 -5.64 -23.63 -19.06
N LYS A 198 -4.83 -24.69 -18.88
CA LYS A 198 -5.16 -26.09 -19.22
C LYS A 198 -5.58 -26.92 -17.99
N TYR A 199 -5.15 -26.48 -16.80
CA TYR A 199 -5.37 -27.14 -15.52
C TYR A 199 -5.89 -26.14 -14.48
N PRO A 200 -7.11 -25.59 -14.67
CA PRO A 200 -7.62 -24.46 -13.89
C PRO A 200 -8.11 -24.81 -12.48
N TYR A 201 -8.19 -26.09 -12.11
CA TYR A 201 -8.57 -26.51 -10.77
C TYR A 201 -7.32 -26.61 -9.88
N ILE A 202 -7.21 -25.70 -8.91
CA ILE A 202 -6.06 -25.57 -8.02
C ILE A 202 -6.41 -26.15 -6.66
N SER A 203 -5.80 -27.26 -6.25
CA SER A 203 -5.89 -27.74 -4.87
C SER A 203 -4.79 -27.16 -4.00
N MET A 204 -5.13 -26.69 -2.80
CA MET A 204 -4.19 -26.07 -1.86
C MET A 204 -4.29 -26.60 -0.43
N ASP A 205 -3.16 -26.49 0.28
CA ASP A 205 -3.00 -26.73 1.72
C ASP A 205 -1.83 -25.89 2.24
N THR A 206 -1.80 -25.50 3.51
CA THR A 206 -0.70 -24.71 4.10
C THR A 206 -0.24 -25.23 5.45
N GLU A 207 1.08 -25.22 5.67
CA GLU A 207 1.67 -25.48 6.99
C GLU A 207 2.10 -24.18 7.65
N PHE A 208 1.77 -24.01 8.92
CA PHE A 208 1.96 -22.78 9.68
C PHE A 208 2.22 -23.08 11.18
N PRO A 209 2.82 -22.15 11.95
CA PRO A 209 3.38 -22.44 13.27
C PRO A 209 2.33 -22.56 14.40
N GLY A 210 1.10 -22.95 14.08
CA GLY A 210 0.01 -23.14 15.04
C GLY A 210 -0.75 -21.87 15.43
N ILE A 211 -1.29 -21.88 16.66
CA ILE A 211 -2.08 -20.78 17.25
C ILE A 211 -1.45 -20.38 18.57
N VAL A 212 -1.14 -19.09 18.71
CA VAL A 212 -0.46 -18.49 19.87
C VAL A 212 -1.33 -17.49 20.65
N ALA A 213 -2.38 -16.97 20.01
CA ALA A 213 -3.27 -15.95 20.58
C ALA A 213 -4.74 -16.39 20.54
N ARG A 214 -5.55 -15.83 21.45
CA ARG A 214 -7.02 -15.87 21.38
C ARG A 214 -7.56 -14.48 21.68
N PRO A 215 -8.56 -13.99 20.92
CA PRO A 215 -9.09 -12.64 21.11
C PRO A 215 -9.94 -12.59 22.38
N MET A 216 -9.83 -11.48 23.12
CA MET A 216 -10.56 -11.23 24.37
C MET A 216 -11.58 -10.12 24.12
N GLY A 217 -12.86 -10.39 24.34
CA GLY A 217 -13.92 -9.41 24.12
C GLY A 217 -15.33 -10.03 24.07
N THR A 218 -16.31 -9.20 23.75
CA THR A 218 -17.68 -9.61 23.42
C THR A 218 -17.83 -9.71 21.90
N PHE A 219 -18.14 -10.91 21.40
CA PHE A 219 -18.31 -11.17 19.97
C PHE A 219 -19.79 -11.26 19.62
N THR A 220 -20.15 -10.76 18.44
CA THR A 220 -21.54 -10.67 17.98
C THR A 220 -22.08 -12.02 17.52
N THR A 221 -21.21 -12.86 16.94
CA THR A 221 -21.55 -14.20 16.47
C THR A 221 -20.40 -15.18 16.74
N LYS A 222 -20.67 -16.48 16.51
CA LYS A 222 -19.62 -17.51 16.55
C LYS A 222 -18.63 -17.39 15.38
N ALA A 223 -19.10 -16.92 14.21
CA ALA A 223 -18.24 -16.68 13.05
C ALA A 223 -17.27 -15.52 13.32
N ASP A 224 -17.77 -14.42 13.89
CA ASP A 224 -17.00 -13.25 14.33
C ASP A 224 -15.87 -13.66 15.30
N TYR A 225 -16.16 -14.46 16.33
CA TYR A 225 -15.12 -15.01 17.21
C TYR A 225 -14.06 -15.85 16.47
N HIS A 226 -14.48 -16.71 15.53
CA HIS A 226 -13.57 -17.54 14.76
C HIS A 226 -12.72 -16.70 13.80
N TYR A 227 -13.30 -15.69 13.16
CA TYR A 227 -12.60 -14.74 12.30
C TYR A 227 -11.58 -13.91 13.08
N GLN A 228 -11.95 -13.32 14.22
CA GLN A 228 -11.00 -12.58 15.05
C GLN A 228 -9.88 -13.47 15.62
N THR A 229 -10.16 -14.77 15.83
CA THR A 229 -9.12 -15.74 16.24
C THR A 229 -8.16 -16.07 15.09
N LEU A 230 -8.68 -16.29 13.88
CA LEU A 230 -7.87 -16.45 12.67
C LEU A 230 -7.00 -15.22 12.46
N ARG A 231 -7.61 -14.04 12.41
CA ARG A 231 -6.96 -12.75 12.15
C ARG A 231 -5.80 -12.49 13.10
N CYS A 232 -6.04 -12.55 14.42
CA CYS A 232 -4.98 -12.19 15.38
C CYS A 232 -3.78 -13.16 15.32
N ASN A 233 -3.99 -14.42 14.94
CA ASN A 233 -2.89 -15.37 14.75
C ASN A 233 -2.20 -15.18 13.40
N VAL A 234 -2.95 -15.08 12.30
CA VAL A 234 -2.39 -14.86 10.96
C VAL A 234 -1.57 -13.57 10.93
N ASP A 235 -2.01 -12.50 11.58
CA ASP A 235 -1.29 -11.22 11.64
C ASP A 235 0.03 -11.32 12.43
N LEU A 236 0.05 -12.07 13.54
CA LEU A 236 1.25 -12.29 14.36
C LEU A 236 2.25 -13.29 13.77
N LEU A 237 1.78 -14.25 12.97
CA LEU A 237 2.55 -15.41 12.52
C LEU A 237 2.95 -15.33 11.05
N LYS A 238 3.74 -16.32 10.60
CA LYS A 238 4.18 -16.49 9.20
C LYS A 238 3.86 -17.90 8.72
N MET A 239 3.47 -18.04 7.45
CA MET A 239 3.33 -19.33 6.78
C MET A 239 4.71 -20.02 6.66
N ILE A 240 4.75 -21.35 6.76
CA ILE A 240 5.97 -22.17 6.62
C ILE A 240 5.99 -22.85 5.25
N GLN A 241 4.89 -23.49 4.84
CA GLN A 241 4.73 -24.06 3.49
C GLN A 241 3.37 -23.75 2.86
N LEU A 242 3.32 -23.77 1.52
CA LEU A 242 2.10 -23.82 0.70
C LEU A 242 2.24 -24.95 -0.33
N GLY A 243 1.22 -25.81 -0.41
CA GLY A 243 1.05 -26.77 -1.49
C GLY A 243 0.12 -26.22 -2.56
N ILE A 244 0.47 -26.37 -3.83
CA ILE A 244 -0.38 -26.09 -4.99
C ILE A 244 -0.35 -27.31 -5.91
N THR A 245 -1.50 -27.89 -6.23
CA THR A 245 -1.65 -29.00 -7.19
C THR A 245 -2.64 -28.60 -8.29
N LEU A 246 -2.28 -28.82 -9.55
CA LEU A 246 -3.14 -28.48 -10.69
C LEU A 246 -3.91 -29.70 -11.24
N PHE A 247 -5.17 -29.48 -11.60
CA PHE A 247 -6.07 -30.45 -12.22
C PHE A 247 -6.83 -29.82 -13.40
N SER A 248 -7.13 -30.63 -14.41
CA SER A 248 -8.02 -30.28 -15.53
C SER A 248 -9.49 -30.30 -15.08
N GLU A 249 -10.39 -29.85 -15.95
CA GLU A 249 -11.84 -30.00 -15.74
C GLU A 249 -12.31 -31.47 -15.65
N SER A 250 -11.54 -32.41 -16.22
CA SER A 250 -11.75 -33.87 -16.09
C SER A 250 -11.19 -34.46 -14.78
N GLY A 251 -10.46 -33.68 -13.98
CA GLY A 251 -9.77 -34.15 -12.77
C GLY A 251 -8.44 -34.86 -13.03
N GLU A 252 -7.83 -34.62 -14.20
CA GLU A 252 -6.52 -35.15 -14.55
C GLU A 252 -5.42 -34.15 -14.20
N VAL A 253 -4.35 -34.61 -13.55
CA VAL A 253 -3.15 -33.80 -13.32
C VAL A 253 -2.37 -33.57 -14.64
N PRO A 254 -1.52 -32.53 -14.74
CA PRO A 254 -0.59 -32.37 -15.86
C PRO A 254 0.17 -33.67 -16.18
N PRO A 255 0.45 -34.02 -17.45
CA PRO A 255 1.25 -35.21 -17.77
C PRO A 255 2.70 -35.06 -17.30
N ALA A 256 3.38 -36.19 -17.08
CA ALA A 256 4.78 -36.20 -16.65
C ALA A 256 5.78 -35.78 -17.76
N ILE A 257 5.32 -35.69 -19.01
CA ILE A 257 6.06 -35.27 -20.21
C ILE A 257 5.36 -34.03 -20.77
N PRO A 258 6.08 -32.99 -21.25
CA PRO A 258 5.46 -31.74 -21.70
C PRO A 258 4.52 -31.93 -22.90
N LEU A 259 3.41 -31.20 -22.91
CA LEU A 259 2.43 -31.17 -24.02
C LEU A 259 2.89 -30.35 -25.24
N ASP A 260 3.95 -29.55 -25.11
CA ASP A 260 4.37 -28.58 -26.13
C ASP A 260 5.91 -28.48 -26.18
N SER A 261 6.48 -28.52 -27.39
CA SER A 261 7.93 -28.45 -27.63
C SER A 261 8.55 -27.09 -27.31
N ASN A 262 7.73 -26.04 -27.18
CA ASN A 262 8.20 -24.69 -26.83
C ASN A 262 8.46 -24.51 -25.32
N VAL A 263 7.93 -25.40 -24.46
CA VAL A 263 8.25 -25.38 -23.02
C VAL A 263 9.51 -26.20 -22.78
N GLN A 264 10.68 -25.56 -22.97
CA GLN A 264 11.95 -26.16 -22.56
C GLN A 264 12.04 -26.27 -21.03
N TYR A 265 11.57 -27.40 -20.51
CA TYR A 265 12.12 -27.94 -19.27
C TYR A 265 13.61 -28.14 -19.52
N ALA A 266 14.45 -27.29 -18.93
CA ALA A 266 15.90 -27.41 -19.06
C ALA A 266 16.31 -28.85 -18.75
N ALA A 267 17.07 -29.47 -19.67
CA ALA A 267 17.24 -30.93 -19.79
C ALA A 267 17.89 -31.66 -18.59
N ASN A 268 18.13 -30.94 -17.49
CA ASN A 268 18.72 -31.39 -16.24
C ASN A 268 17.69 -31.55 -15.09
N LEU A 269 16.42 -31.22 -15.31
CA LEU A 269 15.34 -31.39 -14.33
C LEU A 269 14.41 -32.56 -14.74
N GLY A 270 13.98 -33.34 -13.75
CA GLY A 270 13.18 -34.56 -13.94
C GLY A 270 11.75 -34.31 -14.44
N PRO A 271 10.86 -35.34 -14.40
CA PRO A 271 9.52 -35.26 -14.99
C PRO A 271 8.74 -34.05 -14.51
N ALA A 272 7.88 -33.51 -15.38
CA ALA A 272 7.08 -32.33 -15.10
C ALA A 272 6.27 -32.53 -13.81
N PRO A 273 6.30 -31.60 -12.84
CA PRO A 273 5.50 -31.72 -11.62
C PRO A 273 4.00 -31.59 -11.90
N CYS A 274 3.19 -32.13 -10.99
CA CYS A 274 1.77 -31.80 -10.87
C CYS A 274 1.47 -30.98 -9.62
N THR A 275 2.41 -30.98 -8.68
CA THR A 275 2.29 -30.36 -7.36
C THR A 275 3.57 -29.59 -7.04
N TRP A 276 3.42 -28.41 -6.46
CA TRP A 276 4.49 -27.54 -6.01
C TRP A 276 4.37 -27.33 -4.50
N GLN A 277 5.49 -27.47 -3.79
CA GLN A 277 5.61 -27.25 -2.36
C GLN A 277 6.50 -26.02 -2.16
N PHE A 278 5.88 -24.86 -1.94
CA PHE A 278 6.58 -23.60 -1.68
C PHE A 278 7.02 -23.55 -0.22
N ASN A 279 8.33 -23.45 0.00
CA ASN A 279 8.93 -23.41 1.32
C ASN A 279 9.32 -21.97 1.68
N PHE A 280 8.61 -21.36 2.64
CA PHE A 280 8.81 -19.96 3.02
C PHE A 280 9.90 -19.78 4.07
N ARG A 281 10.46 -18.57 4.15
CA ARG A 281 11.48 -18.24 5.15
C ARG A 281 10.88 -18.14 6.56
N PHE A 282 11.35 -19.00 7.45
CA PHE A 282 10.92 -19.08 8.84
C PHE A 282 12.11 -19.37 9.76
N SER A 283 12.19 -18.71 10.91
CA SER A 283 13.27 -18.89 11.90
C SER A 283 12.71 -19.23 13.29
N LEU A 284 13.19 -20.31 13.91
CA LEU A 284 12.82 -20.66 15.29
C LEU A 284 13.46 -19.74 16.35
N GLU A 285 14.43 -18.91 15.97
CA GLU A 285 15.03 -17.89 16.86
C GLU A 285 14.33 -16.52 16.71
N GLY A 286 13.91 -16.17 15.49
CA GLY A 286 13.37 -14.85 15.16
C GLY A 286 11.85 -14.73 15.07
N ASP A 287 11.13 -15.83 14.79
CA ASP A 287 9.69 -15.82 14.54
C ASP A 287 8.88 -16.42 15.69
N MET A 288 7.64 -15.97 15.86
CA MET A 288 6.73 -16.47 16.89
C MET A 288 6.09 -17.81 16.45
N TYR A 289 5.95 -18.78 17.37
CA TYR A 289 5.35 -20.09 17.08
C TYR A 289 4.76 -20.78 18.31
N ALA A 290 3.86 -21.74 18.07
CA ALA A 290 3.44 -22.73 19.06
C ALA A 290 4.39 -23.93 19.06
N GLN A 291 5.01 -24.22 20.21
CA GLN A 291 6.06 -25.23 20.35
C GLN A 291 5.60 -26.65 19.97
N GLU A 292 4.34 -27.00 20.26
CA GLU A 292 3.77 -28.31 19.91
C GLU A 292 3.63 -28.48 18.39
N SER A 293 3.15 -27.44 17.69
CA SER A 293 3.00 -27.43 16.24
C SER A 293 4.34 -27.54 15.52
N THR A 294 5.34 -26.73 15.89
CA THR A 294 6.68 -26.84 15.27
C THR A 294 7.39 -28.15 15.60
N SER A 295 7.18 -28.70 16.80
CA SER A 295 7.69 -30.04 17.16
C SER A 295 7.03 -31.17 16.36
N MET A 296 5.77 -31.00 15.94
CA MET A 296 5.09 -31.94 15.06
C MET A 296 5.58 -31.82 13.62
N LEU A 297 5.70 -30.59 13.11
CA LEU A 297 6.24 -30.32 11.76
C LEU A 297 7.67 -30.83 11.60
N ALA A 298 8.54 -30.65 12.60
CA ALA A 298 9.88 -31.24 12.60
C ALA A 298 9.85 -32.78 12.51
N LYS A 299 8.89 -33.45 13.17
CA LYS A 299 8.69 -34.91 13.06
C LYS A 299 8.13 -35.34 11.70
N ALA A 300 7.39 -34.46 11.02
CA ALA A 300 6.93 -34.65 9.64
C ALA A 300 8.02 -34.35 8.58
N GLY A 301 9.23 -33.97 9.00
CA GLY A 301 10.37 -33.75 8.12
C GLY A 301 10.59 -32.31 7.66
N ILE A 302 9.95 -31.33 8.31
CA ILE A 302 10.21 -29.90 8.05
C ILE A 302 11.59 -29.51 8.62
N ASP A 303 12.53 -29.18 7.74
CA ASP A 303 13.87 -28.68 8.10
C ASP A 303 13.85 -27.15 8.29
N PHE A 304 13.63 -26.72 9.52
CA PHE A 304 13.61 -25.30 9.88
C PHE A 304 14.93 -24.55 9.58
N ALA A 305 16.08 -25.21 9.58
CA ALA A 305 17.35 -24.57 9.20
C ALA A 305 17.42 -24.34 7.68
N MET A 306 16.83 -25.23 6.88
CA MET A 306 16.66 -25.04 5.45
C MET A 306 15.64 -23.92 5.14
N HIS A 307 14.53 -23.83 5.88
CA HIS A 307 13.58 -22.71 5.81
C HIS A 307 14.24 -21.36 6.12
N GLU A 308 15.02 -21.26 7.19
CA GLU A 308 15.69 -19.99 7.55
C GLU A 308 16.67 -19.50 6.48
N LYS A 309 17.45 -20.44 5.91
CA LYS A 309 18.55 -20.16 4.97
C LYS A 309 18.10 -20.00 3.52
N ASN A 310 17.20 -20.87 3.04
CA ASN A 310 16.83 -20.99 1.63
C ASN A 310 15.35 -20.70 1.35
N GLY A 311 14.56 -20.45 2.40
CA GLY A 311 13.13 -20.18 2.28
C GLY A 311 12.81 -18.94 1.44
N ILE A 312 11.66 -19.01 0.78
CA ILE A 312 11.10 -17.96 -0.05
C ILE A 312 10.71 -16.76 0.82
N ASP A 313 11.02 -15.55 0.35
CA ASP A 313 10.46 -14.34 0.93
C ASP A 313 8.97 -14.24 0.56
N PRO A 314 8.03 -14.10 1.53
CA PRO A 314 6.61 -14.01 1.22
C PRO A 314 6.25 -12.87 0.26
N HIS A 315 7.00 -11.76 0.24
CA HIS A 315 6.74 -10.66 -0.71
C HIS A 315 7.20 -10.99 -2.13
N ASP A 316 8.37 -11.64 -2.29
CA ASP A 316 8.85 -12.13 -3.60
C ASP A 316 7.83 -13.17 -4.18
N PHE A 317 7.22 -14.01 -3.34
CA PHE A 317 6.13 -14.92 -3.74
C PHE A 317 4.83 -14.17 -4.07
N GLY A 318 4.39 -13.25 -3.22
CA GLY A 318 3.13 -12.50 -3.40
C GLY A 318 3.08 -11.73 -4.71
N ALA A 319 4.18 -11.09 -5.10
CA ALA A 319 4.30 -10.39 -6.39
C ALA A 319 4.16 -11.35 -7.60
N LEU A 320 4.75 -12.55 -7.51
CA LEU A 320 4.65 -13.57 -8.55
C LEU A 320 3.28 -14.24 -8.58
N LEU A 321 2.63 -14.43 -7.43
CA LEU A 321 1.27 -14.98 -7.32
C LEU A 321 0.26 -14.02 -7.94
N MET A 322 0.31 -12.73 -7.61
CA MET A 322 -0.59 -11.70 -8.13
C MET A 322 -0.56 -11.61 -9.67
N THR A 323 0.58 -11.91 -10.29
CA THR A 323 0.79 -11.87 -11.74
C THR A 323 0.71 -13.24 -12.42
N SER A 324 0.38 -14.31 -11.68
CA SER A 324 0.43 -15.70 -12.17
C SER A 324 -0.80 -16.19 -12.95
N GLY A 325 -1.93 -15.49 -12.87
CA GLY A 325 -3.21 -16.04 -13.33
C GLY A 325 -3.77 -17.17 -12.43
N LEU A 326 -3.16 -17.48 -11.29
CA LEU A 326 -3.73 -18.40 -10.29
C LEU A 326 -4.81 -17.70 -9.43
N VAL A 327 -4.81 -16.37 -9.36
CA VAL A 327 -5.73 -15.54 -8.55
C VAL A 327 -6.30 -14.40 -9.40
N LEU A 328 -7.41 -13.79 -8.97
CA LEU A 328 -8.18 -12.76 -9.71
C LEU A 328 -8.83 -13.27 -11.02
N MET A 329 -9.00 -14.59 -11.17
CA MET A 329 -9.56 -15.25 -12.36
C MET A 329 -10.82 -16.04 -11.99
N ASP A 330 -11.94 -15.78 -12.66
CA ASP A 330 -13.19 -16.52 -12.41
C ASP A 330 -13.21 -17.94 -13.02
N ASP A 331 -12.38 -18.18 -14.05
CA ASP A 331 -12.22 -19.52 -14.66
C ASP A 331 -11.14 -20.37 -13.98
N VAL A 332 -10.72 -19.98 -12.77
CA VAL A 332 -9.78 -20.73 -11.90
C VAL A 332 -10.49 -21.11 -10.60
N HIS A 333 -10.46 -22.41 -10.29
CA HIS A 333 -11.27 -23.02 -9.24
C HIS A 333 -10.39 -23.52 -8.09
N TRP A 334 -10.44 -22.87 -6.93
CA TRP A 334 -9.64 -23.26 -5.77
C TRP A 334 -10.36 -24.34 -4.94
N ILE A 335 -9.67 -25.46 -4.73
CA ILE A 335 -10.10 -26.60 -3.94
C ILE A 335 -9.28 -26.62 -2.66
N SER A 336 -9.94 -26.80 -1.51
CA SER A 336 -9.30 -26.69 -0.22
C SER A 336 -10.02 -27.52 0.85
N PHE A 337 -9.39 -27.68 2.01
CA PHE A 337 -9.98 -28.43 3.13
C PHE A 337 -9.85 -27.65 4.43
N HIS A 338 -10.98 -27.21 5.01
CA HIS A 338 -11.01 -26.48 6.29
C HIS A 338 -10.14 -25.21 6.28
N SER A 339 -10.29 -24.41 5.23
CA SER A 339 -9.20 -23.60 4.67
C SER A 339 -9.11 -22.16 5.17
N GLY A 340 -9.71 -21.85 6.32
CA GLY A 340 -9.78 -20.50 6.84
C GLY A 340 -8.39 -19.88 7.06
N TYR A 341 -7.50 -20.58 7.74
CA TYR A 341 -6.14 -20.10 7.98
C TYR A 341 -5.33 -20.00 6.68
N ASP A 342 -5.50 -20.95 5.78
CA ASP A 342 -4.79 -21.08 4.52
C ASP A 342 -5.07 -19.88 3.60
N PHE A 343 -6.36 -19.55 3.39
CA PHE A 343 -6.76 -18.33 2.71
C PHE A 343 -6.40 -17.08 3.52
N GLY A 344 -6.42 -17.13 4.85
CA GLY A 344 -5.95 -16.04 5.72
C GLY A 344 -4.49 -15.65 5.44
N TYR A 345 -3.57 -16.62 5.42
CA TYR A 345 -2.16 -16.33 5.13
C TYR A 345 -1.94 -15.90 3.68
N LEU A 346 -2.60 -16.52 2.69
CA LEU A 346 -2.53 -16.06 1.29
C LEU A 346 -3.04 -14.62 1.16
N MET A 347 -4.13 -14.27 1.83
CA MET A 347 -4.70 -12.92 1.87
C MET A 347 -3.71 -11.93 2.49
N LYS A 348 -3.08 -12.25 3.62
CA LYS A 348 -2.03 -11.41 4.26
C LYS A 348 -0.85 -11.16 3.31
N ILE A 349 -0.40 -12.19 2.59
CA ILE A 349 0.67 -12.10 1.59
C ILE A 349 0.28 -11.17 0.45
N MET A 350 -0.91 -11.38 -0.15
CA MET A 350 -1.38 -10.58 -1.29
C MET A 350 -1.71 -9.13 -0.94
N LEU A 351 -2.28 -8.88 0.25
CA LEU A 351 -2.55 -7.52 0.73
C LEU A 351 -1.28 -6.78 1.18
N CYS A 352 -0.19 -7.50 1.47
CA CYS A 352 1.02 -6.98 2.14
C CYS A 352 0.69 -6.20 3.43
N LYS A 353 -0.40 -6.55 4.10
CA LYS A 353 -1.00 -5.86 5.26
C LYS A 353 -1.65 -6.87 6.22
N PRO A 354 -1.89 -6.48 7.49
CA PRO A 354 -2.76 -7.23 8.39
C PRO A 354 -4.15 -7.48 7.79
N LEU A 355 -4.83 -8.53 8.23
CA LEU A 355 -6.17 -8.86 7.75
C LEU A 355 -7.23 -7.83 8.23
N PRO A 356 -8.32 -7.62 7.46
CA PRO A 356 -9.36 -6.63 7.77
C PRO A 356 -9.93 -6.76 9.19
N ASP A 357 -10.35 -5.66 9.80
CA ASP A 357 -10.99 -5.72 11.13
C ASP A 357 -12.37 -6.40 11.12
N ASP A 358 -13.06 -6.42 9.97
CA ASP A 358 -14.43 -6.93 9.79
C ASP A 358 -14.47 -8.19 8.89
N GLU A 359 -15.17 -9.22 9.36
CA GLU A 359 -15.36 -10.51 8.67
C GLU A 359 -15.93 -10.35 7.24
N ARG A 360 -16.80 -9.37 7.01
CA ARG A 360 -17.47 -9.15 5.71
C ARG A 360 -16.52 -8.53 4.69
N GLU A 361 -15.60 -7.67 5.12
CA GLU A 361 -14.58 -7.11 4.24
C GLU A 361 -13.55 -8.19 3.87
N PHE A 362 -13.22 -9.10 4.79
CA PHE A 362 -12.43 -10.29 4.47
C PHE A 362 -13.13 -11.19 3.43
N HIS A 363 -14.41 -11.50 3.61
CA HIS A 363 -15.18 -12.27 2.60
C HIS A 363 -15.25 -11.58 1.25
N LYS A 364 -15.46 -10.26 1.23
CA LYS A 364 -15.46 -9.46 0.01
C LYS A 364 -14.12 -9.53 -0.73
N LEU A 365 -13.00 -9.44 -0.01
CA LEU A 365 -11.66 -9.60 -0.58
C LEU A 365 -11.40 -11.04 -1.02
N LEU A 366 -11.87 -12.03 -0.26
CA LEU A 366 -11.81 -13.45 -0.64
C LEU A 366 -12.49 -13.69 -1.99
N THR A 367 -13.71 -13.19 -2.19
CA THR A 367 -14.42 -13.30 -3.47
C THR A 367 -13.73 -12.55 -4.61
N ILE A 368 -12.98 -11.48 -4.33
CA ILE A 368 -12.21 -10.76 -5.36
C ILE A 368 -10.97 -11.55 -5.78
N PHE A 369 -10.17 -12.04 -4.83
CA PHE A 369 -8.92 -12.75 -5.15
C PHE A 369 -9.15 -14.21 -5.56
N PHE A 370 -10.20 -14.85 -5.04
CA PHE A 370 -10.56 -16.24 -5.27
C PHE A 370 -12.07 -16.34 -5.60
N PRO A 371 -12.48 -16.04 -6.85
CA PRO A 371 -13.89 -15.98 -7.22
C PRO A 371 -14.61 -17.34 -7.16
N SER A 372 -13.87 -18.44 -7.36
CA SER A 372 -14.35 -19.81 -7.20
C SER A 372 -13.56 -20.56 -6.14
N VAL A 373 -14.23 -20.95 -5.05
CA VAL A 373 -13.62 -21.66 -3.89
C VAL A 373 -14.54 -22.78 -3.41
N TYR A 374 -13.98 -23.98 -3.26
CA TYR A 374 -14.65 -25.17 -2.72
C TYR A 374 -13.91 -25.68 -1.47
N ASP A 375 -14.55 -25.63 -0.30
CA ASP A 375 -14.07 -26.31 0.91
C ASP A 375 -14.71 -27.70 1.04
N ILE A 376 -13.91 -28.74 0.94
CA ILE A 376 -14.34 -30.15 1.02
C ILE A 376 -15.05 -30.46 2.34
N LYS A 377 -14.61 -29.87 3.46
CA LYS A 377 -15.20 -30.08 4.78
C LYS A 377 -16.57 -29.43 4.87
N TYR A 378 -16.74 -28.24 4.28
CA TYR A 378 -18.04 -27.61 4.12
C TYR A 378 -18.98 -28.48 3.26
N LEU A 379 -18.54 -28.87 2.06
CA LEU A 379 -19.29 -29.73 1.13
C LEU A 379 -19.80 -31.00 1.82
N MET A 380 -18.91 -31.72 2.53
CA MET A 380 -19.24 -32.96 3.21
C MET A 380 -20.22 -32.76 4.37
N LYS A 381 -19.99 -31.77 5.24
CA LYS A 381 -20.87 -31.54 6.40
C LYS A 381 -22.22 -30.93 5.98
N HIS A 382 -22.28 -30.13 4.92
CA HIS A 382 -23.54 -29.68 4.32
C HIS A 382 -24.33 -30.88 3.76
N ALA A 383 -23.71 -31.72 2.93
CA ALA A 383 -24.36 -32.90 2.34
C ALA A 383 -24.93 -33.82 3.43
N GLY A 384 -24.15 -34.12 4.47
CA GLY A 384 -24.60 -34.98 5.56
C GLY A 384 -25.66 -34.38 6.49
N ARG A 385 -25.63 -33.06 6.73
CA ARG A 385 -26.67 -32.38 7.52
C ARG A 385 -28.01 -32.31 6.79
N ASN A 386 -27.97 -31.98 5.49
CA ASN A 386 -29.17 -31.70 4.70
C ASN A 386 -29.68 -32.93 3.93
N GLN A 387 -28.95 -34.05 3.95
CA GLN A 387 -29.25 -35.32 3.25
C GLN A 387 -29.53 -35.13 1.74
N THR A 388 -29.01 -34.04 1.17
CA THR A 388 -29.29 -33.55 -0.17
C THR A 388 -28.06 -32.84 -0.76
N VAL A 389 -27.90 -32.95 -2.08
CA VAL A 389 -26.87 -32.35 -2.92
C VAL A 389 -27.50 -31.82 -4.21
N ASN A 390 -27.11 -30.64 -4.69
CA ASN A 390 -27.67 -30.02 -5.91
C ASN A 390 -29.23 -30.04 -5.98
N GLY A 391 -29.90 -29.86 -4.83
CA GLY A 391 -31.36 -29.92 -4.70
C GLY A 391 -31.99 -31.33 -4.73
N SER A 392 -31.21 -32.39 -4.94
CA SER A 392 -31.66 -33.79 -4.97
C SER A 392 -31.28 -34.55 -3.69
N PRO A 393 -32.03 -35.60 -3.28
CA PRO A 393 -31.61 -36.49 -2.20
C PRO A 393 -30.28 -37.20 -2.49
N LEU A 394 -29.52 -37.54 -1.43
CA LEU A 394 -28.33 -38.38 -1.56
C LEU A 394 -28.68 -39.77 -2.13
N THR A 395 -27.78 -40.31 -2.97
CA THR A 395 -27.86 -41.72 -3.38
C THR A 395 -27.56 -42.64 -2.18
N GLN A 396 -28.00 -43.90 -2.24
CA GLN A 396 -27.76 -44.86 -1.15
C GLN A 396 -26.25 -45.02 -0.83
N SER A 397 -25.42 -45.07 -1.87
CA SER A 397 -23.95 -45.14 -1.73
C SER A 397 -23.37 -43.86 -1.12
N ALA A 398 -23.83 -42.68 -1.55
CA ALA A 398 -23.39 -41.40 -0.99
C ALA A 398 -23.80 -41.24 0.48
N ALA A 399 -25.02 -41.64 0.84
CA ALA A 399 -25.51 -41.64 2.22
C ALA A 399 -24.68 -42.57 3.12
N GLN A 400 -24.23 -43.71 2.60
CA GLN A 400 -23.37 -44.64 3.33
C GLN A 400 -21.96 -44.08 3.58
N ILE A 401 -21.31 -43.47 2.57
CA ILE A 401 -20.01 -42.78 2.70
C ILE A 401 -20.09 -41.69 3.78
N ILE A 402 -21.13 -40.86 3.72
CA ILE A 402 -21.41 -39.80 4.71
C ILE A 402 -21.57 -40.38 6.13
N ALA A 403 -22.31 -41.49 6.27
CA ALA A 403 -22.57 -42.13 7.56
C ALA A 403 -21.32 -42.78 8.16
N ASN A 404 -20.49 -43.41 7.35
CA ASN A 404 -19.23 -44.04 7.77
C ASN A 404 -18.23 -43.00 8.32
N LEU A 405 -18.14 -41.83 7.69
CA LEU A 405 -17.34 -40.70 8.20
C LEU A 405 -17.86 -40.21 9.55
N GLY A 406 -19.17 -39.93 9.67
CA GLY A 406 -19.80 -39.56 10.93
C GLY A 406 -19.13 -38.37 11.64
N GLN A 407 -18.46 -38.64 12.77
CA GLN A 407 -17.67 -37.63 13.53
C GLN A 407 -16.21 -37.53 13.06
N LYS A 408 -15.66 -38.56 12.41
CA LYS A 408 -14.35 -38.50 11.77
C LYS A 408 -14.39 -37.45 10.65
N SER A 409 -13.33 -36.66 10.54
CA SER A 409 -13.26 -35.51 9.62
C SER A 409 -11.87 -34.90 9.52
N GLY A 410 -10.82 -35.71 9.67
CA GLY A 410 -9.48 -35.38 9.18
C GLY A 410 -9.37 -35.67 7.68
N LEU A 411 -8.38 -35.06 7.02
CA LEU A 411 -8.15 -35.28 5.58
C LEU A 411 -7.88 -36.76 5.27
N GLN A 412 -7.13 -37.45 6.13
CA GLN A 412 -6.83 -38.88 5.98
C GLN A 412 -8.07 -39.77 6.17
N ASP A 413 -8.98 -39.46 7.11
CA ASP A 413 -10.22 -40.23 7.29
C ASP A 413 -11.06 -40.24 6.01
N ILE A 414 -11.10 -39.10 5.31
CA ILE A 414 -11.85 -38.91 4.07
C ILE A 414 -11.13 -39.57 2.89
N ALA A 415 -9.79 -39.52 2.86
CA ALA A 415 -9.00 -40.24 1.87
C ALA A 415 -9.26 -41.75 1.94
N ASP A 416 -9.21 -42.32 3.14
CA ASP A 416 -9.38 -43.76 3.37
C ASP A 416 -10.79 -44.24 2.96
N GLU A 417 -11.85 -43.51 3.33
CA GLU A 417 -13.24 -43.84 2.97
C GLU A 417 -13.50 -43.73 1.45
N LEU A 418 -12.89 -42.74 0.77
CA LEU A 418 -13.04 -42.56 -0.69
C LEU A 418 -12.06 -43.40 -1.51
N GLY A 419 -11.19 -44.19 -0.87
CA GLY A 419 -10.17 -45.01 -1.53
C GLY A 419 -9.07 -44.21 -2.22
N VAL A 420 -8.78 -43.00 -1.73
CA VAL A 420 -7.70 -42.11 -2.20
C VAL A 420 -6.40 -42.48 -1.51
N LYS A 421 -5.33 -42.73 -2.27
CA LYS A 421 -4.03 -43.14 -1.73
C LYS A 421 -3.08 -41.95 -1.65
N ARG A 422 -2.71 -41.55 -0.42
CA ARG A 422 -1.71 -40.50 -0.18
C ARG A 422 -0.39 -40.75 -0.90
N VAL A 423 0.13 -39.68 -1.51
CA VAL A 423 1.45 -39.56 -2.12
C VAL A 423 2.20 -38.43 -1.40
N GLY A 424 3.44 -38.70 -0.96
CA GLY A 424 4.20 -37.80 -0.09
C GLY A 424 4.03 -38.10 1.41
N ILE A 425 4.61 -37.24 2.25
CA ILE A 425 4.57 -37.35 3.71
C ILE A 425 3.42 -36.49 4.23
N ALA A 426 2.58 -37.03 5.12
CA ALA A 426 1.50 -36.27 5.76
C ALA A 426 2.07 -35.15 6.66
N HIS A 427 1.38 -34.01 6.70
CA HIS A 427 1.88 -32.77 7.31
C HIS A 427 3.07 -32.15 6.55
N GLN A 428 3.01 -32.25 5.22
CA GLN A 428 3.76 -31.40 4.31
C GLN A 428 2.79 -30.89 3.25
N ALA A 429 2.77 -29.59 3.03
CA ALA A 429 1.69 -28.91 2.32
C ALA A 429 1.51 -29.46 0.88
N GLY A 430 2.58 -29.89 0.21
CA GLY A 430 2.50 -30.53 -1.10
C GLY A 430 1.77 -31.88 -1.09
N SER A 431 2.00 -32.73 -0.09
CA SER A 431 1.29 -34.02 0.02
C SER A 431 -0.19 -33.82 0.28
N ASP A 432 -0.52 -32.93 1.22
CA ASP A 432 -1.89 -32.67 1.66
C ASP A 432 -2.69 -31.90 0.58
N SER A 433 -2.06 -30.99 -0.18
CA SER A 433 -2.64 -30.37 -1.39
C SER A 433 -3.04 -31.41 -2.46
N LEU A 434 -2.16 -32.37 -2.76
CA LEU A 434 -2.45 -33.40 -3.77
C LEU A 434 -3.61 -34.31 -3.35
N VAL A 435 -3.60 -34.78 -2.09
CA VAL A 435 -4.68 -35.61 -1.52
C VAL A 435 -6.00 -34.86 -1.46
N THR A 436 -5.98 -33.57 -1.11
CA THR A 436 -7.16 -32.68 -1.11
C THR A 436 -7.82 -32.64 -2.49
N GLY A 437 -7.03 -32.54 -3.57
CA GLY A 437 -7.56 -32.53 -4.93
C GLY A 437 -8.14 -33.88 -5.36
N GLU A 438 -7.44 -34.98 -5.08
CA GLU A 438 -7.95 -36.33 -5.39
C GLU A 438 -9.25 -36.66 -4.63
N ILE A 439 -9.37 -36.24 -3.37
CA ILE A 439 -10.61 -36.32 -2.58
C ILE A 439 -11.73 -35.53 -3.25
N PHE A 440 -11.49 -34.29 -3.69
CA PHE A 440 -12.51 -33.47 -4.33
C PHE A 440 -13.09 -34.15 -5.57
N TRP A 441 -12.26 -34.71 -6.44
CA TRP A 441 -12.72 -35.39 -7.65
C TRP A 441 -13.48 -36.68 -7.35
N LYS A 442 -13.03 -37.49 -6.38
CA LYS A 442 -13.77 -38.67 -5.91
C LYS A 442 -15.11 -38.31 -5.28
N MET A 443 -15.14 -37.28 -4.43
CA MET A 443 -16.36 -36.77 -3.80
C MET A 443 -17.34 -36.21 -4.85
N ARG A 444 -16.85 -35.41 -5.82
CA ARG A 444 -17.67 -34.88 -6.91
C ARG A 444 -18.36 -36.00 -7.69
N GLN A 445 -17.65 -37.09 -8.00
CA GLN A 445 -18.22 -38.26 -8.68
C GLN A 445 -19.20 -39.05 -7.79
N LEU A 446 -18.79 -39.45 -6.58
CA LEU A 446 -19.51 -40.42 -5.75
C LEU A 446 -20.64 -39.81 -4.90
N VAL A 447 -20.53 -38.54 -4.51
CA VAL A 447 -21.45 -37.87 -3.58
C VAL A 447 -22.29 -36.81 -4.28
N PHE A 448 -21.74 -36.09 -5.26
CA PHE A 448 -22.42 -35.00 -5.99
C PHE A 448 -22.85 -35.39 -7.42
N ASN A 449 -22.87 -36.67 -7.76
CA ASN A 449 -23.34 -37.19 -9.07
C ASN A 449 -22.59 -36.61 -10.30
N GLY A 450 -21.34 -36.19 -10.13
CA GLY A 450 -20.46 -35.69 -11.21
C GLY A 450 -20.39 -34.17 -11.37
N SER A 451 -21.25 -33.38 -10.73
CA SER A 451 -21.25 -31.91 -10.80
C SER A 451 -21.51 -31.28 -9.44
N ILE A 452 -20.95 -30.11 -9.17
CA ILE A 452 -21.22 -29.33 -7.95
C ILE A 452 -21.91 -28.04 -8.38
N ASP A 453 -23.01 -27.69 -7.71
CA ASP A 453 -23.78 -26.47 -7.95
C ASP A 453 -22.99 -25.22 -7.48
N GLU A 454 -22.42 -24.48 -8.43
CA GLU A 454 -21.51 -23.37 -8.13
C GLU A 454 -22.19 -22.23 -7.35
N GLU A 455 -23.43 -21.87 -7.71
CA GLU A 455 -24.19 -20.80 -7.03
C GLU A 455 -24.46 -21.12 -5.56
N LYS A 456 -24.53 -22.41 -5.22
CA LYS A 456 -24.83 -22.90 -3.87
C LYS A 456 -23.60 -23.17 -3.01
N TYR A 457 -22.51 -23.64 -3.62
CA TYR A 457 -21.37 -24.19 -2.90
C TYR A 457 -20.06 -23.39 -3.05
N SER A 458 -19.94 -22.52 -4.05
CA SER A 458 -18.75 -21.68 -4.21
C SER A 458 -18.67 -20.61 -3.11
N GLY A 459 -17.44 -20.27 -2.70
CA GLY A 459 -17.17 -19.25 -1.67
C GLY A 459 -17.55 -19.67 -0.25
N GLN A 460 -17.87 -20.95 -0.03
CA GLN A 460 -18.25 -21.47 1.29
C GLN A 460 -17.07 -22.10 2.03
N ILE A 461 -16.47 -21.38 2.99
CA ILE A 461 -15.37 -21.88 3.82
C ILE A 461 -15.88 -22.42 5.15
N TRP A 462 -15.39 -23.59 5.57
CA TRP A 462 -15.77 -24.17 6.85
C TRP A 462 -15.21 -23.34 8.02
N GLY A 463 -16.11 -22.87 8.88
CA GLY A 463 -15.77 -22.12 10.10
C GLY A 463 -15.79 -20.60 9.97
N LEU A 464 -15.87 -20.05 8.74
CA LEU A 464 -15.91 -18.60 8.48
C LEU A 464 -17.24 -18.08 7.90
N ASN A 465 -18.16 -18.94 7.47
CA ASN A 465 -19.42 -18.50 6.88
C ASN A 465 -20.55 -18.52 7.92
N GLY A 466 -21.00 -17.34 8.37
CA GLY A 466 -22.01 -17.17 9.42
C GLY A 466 -23.44 -17.68 9.15
N GLN A 467 -23.74 -18.24 7.97
CA GLN A 467 -25.07 -18.75 7.62
C GLN A 467 -25.26 -20.24 7.94
N ILE A 468 -25.24 -20.59 9.23
CA ILE A 468 -25.85 -21.83 9.72
C ILE A 468 -26.97 -21.47 10.69
N THR A 469 -28.19 -21.39 10.17
CA THR A 469 -29.39 -21.08 10.95
C THR A 469 -29.58 -22.07 12.10
N ALA A 470 -29.71 -21.54 13.31
CA ALA A 470 -29.96 -22.34 14.50
C ALA A 470 -31.46 -22.58 14.68
N THR A 471 -31.90 -23.84 14.62
CA THR A 471 -33.18 -24.26 15.17
C THR A 471 -33.01 -24.64 16.65
N PRO A 472 -34.01 -24.35 17.51
CA PRO A 472 -33.88 -24.57 18.95
C PRO A 472 -33.95 -26.07 19.27
N TYR A 473 -33.00 -26.56 20.07
CA TYR A 473 -33.04 -27.93 20.59
C TYR A 473 -33.10 -27.92 22.13
N HIS A 474 -34.05 -28.69 22.68
CA HIS A 474 -34.19 -28.84 24.12
C HIS A 474 -32.99 -29.56 24.74
N GLY A 475 -32.65 -29.19 25.98
CA GLY A 475 -31.36 -29.51 26.57
C GLY A 475 -31.16 -30.97 26.97
N ALA A 476 -29.92 -31.44 26.76
CA ALA A 476 -29.27 -32.44 27.59
C ALA A 476 -27.78 -32.06 27.72
N SER A 477 -27.19 -32.25 28.89
CA SER A 477 -25.84 -31.79 29.22
C SER A 477 -24.73 -32.62 28.57
N GLN A 478 -24.00 -32.04 27.61
CA GLN A 478 -22.67 -32.50 27.20
C GLN A 478 -21.74 -31.30 26.96
N ALA A 479 -20.56 -31.32 27.59
CA ALA A 479 -19.55 -30.29 27.41
C ALA A 479 -18.88 -30.43 26.04
N GLN A 480 -18.98 -29.41 25.18
CA GLN A 480 -18.35 -29.42 23.86
C GLN A 480 -16.93 -28.87 23.91
N GLN A 481 -15.97 -29.70 23.51
CA GLN A 481 -14.58 -29.33 23.26
C GLN A 481 -14.47 -28.40 22.03
N THR A 482 -13.40 -27.61 21.96
CA THR A 482 -13.03 -26.85 20.75
C THR A 482 -12.80 -27.81 19.56
N PRO A 483 -13.27 -27.50 18.34
CA PRO A 483 -13.12 -28.40 17.19
C PRO A 483 -11.65 -28.57 16.76
N ASN A 484 -11.31 -29.78 16.33
CA ASN A 484 -9.97 -30.15 15.87
C ASN A 484 -9.58 -29.40 14.57
N LEU A 485 -8.35 -28.87 14.52
CA LEU A 485 -7.80 -28.04 13.44
C LEU A 485 -6.80 -28.83 12.57
N ASN A 486 -6.63 -28.39 11.32
CA ASN A 486 -6.03 -29.10 10.17
C ASN A 486 -4.88 -30.04 10.52
N GLY A 487 -5.14 -31.36 10.47
CA GLY A 487 -4.15 -32.45 10.60
C GLY A 487 -3.46 -32.60 11.96
N ALA A 488 -3.23 -31.51 12.68
CA ALA A 488 -2.34 -31.46 13.83
C ALA A 488 -2.97 -32.13 15.06
N THR A 489 -2.55 -33.37 15.34
CA THR A 489 -3.05 -34.12 16.50
C THR A 489 -2.35 -33.66 17.78
N VAL A 490 -2.90 -32.63 18.42
CA VAL A 490 -2.44 -32.14 19.73
C VAL A 490 -2.92 -33.09 20.83
N TYR A 491 -2.01 -33.93 21.34
CA TYR A 491 -2.22 -34.70 22.57
C TYR A 491 -1.75 -33.92 23.80
N SER A 492 -2.69 -33.29 24.52
CA SER A 492 -2.44 -32.81 25.89
C SER A 492 -3.54 -33.26 26.85
N ASN A 493 -3.29 -34.42 27.46
CA ASN A 493 -3.98 -34.81 28.69
C ASN A 493 -3.36 -34.03 29.87
N ALA A 494 -4.21 -33.47 30.73
CA ALA A 494 -3.92 -32.64 31.91
C ALA A 494 -3.44 -31.19 31.64
N GLY A 495 -4.22 -30.22 32.12
CA GLY A 495 -3.71 -28.88 32.47
C GLY A 495 -4.22 -27.66 31.70
N THR A 496 -5.54 -27.52 31.43
CA THR A 496 -6.12 -26.25 30.95
C THR A 496 -7.17 -25.68 31.91
N PRO A 497 -7.12 -24.36 32.25
CA PRO A 497 -8.18 -23.69 33.00
C PRO A 497 -9.47 -23.56 32.18
N SER A 498 -10.62 -23.66 32.85
CA SER A 498 -11.94 -23.63 32.22
C SER A 498 -12.34 -22.26 31.65
N THR A 499 -13.01 -22.27 30.50
CA THR A 499 -13.73 -21.12 29.94
C THR A 499 -14.81 -20.59 30.89
N PRO A 500 -15.14 -19.27 30.88
CA PRO A 500 -16.24 -18.75 31.68
C PRO A 500 -17.58 -19.31 31.20
N ASN A 501 -18.33 -19.96 32.10
CA ASN A 501 -19.71 -20.35 31.83
C ASN A 501 -20.61 -19.11 31.82
N THR A 502 -21.51 -19.02 30.82
CA THR A 502 -22.70 -18.16 30.89
C THR A 502 -23.72 -18.77 31.85
N GLY A 503 -23.45 -18.66 33.14
CA GLY A 503 -24.38 -18.97 34.22
C GLY A 503 -24.47 -17.79 35.18
N HIS A 504 -25.68 -17.43 35.62
CA HIS A 504 -25.86 -16.35 36.58
C HIS A 504 -25.08 -16.65 37.87
N ALA A 505 -24.07 -15.83 38.15
CA ALA A 505 -23.42 -15.84 39.45
C ALA A 505 -24.41 -15.31 40.50
N GLY A 506 -24.83 -16.18 41.40
CA GLY A 506 -25.66 -15.80 42.55
C GLY A 506 -24.87 -14.86 43.46
N LEU A 507 -25.45 -13.69 43.76
CA LEU A 507 -24.92 -12.76 44.75
C LEU A 507 -24.90 -13.42 46.14
N THR A 508 -23.81 -13.20 46.87
CA THR A 508 -23.66 -13.66 48.26
C THR A 508 -24.65 -12.96 49.18
N ASN A 509 -25.20 -13.72 50.14
CA ASN A 509 -26.12 -13.25 51.18
C ASN A 509 -25.66 -11.95 51.88
N ALA A 510 -26.51 -10.92 51.83
CA ALA A 510 -26.58 -9.88 52.85
C ALA A 510 -28.06 -9.48 53.02
N GLN A 511 -28.59 -9.63 54.23
CA GLN A 511 -30.01 -9.45 54.54
C GLN A 511 -30.37 -7.96 54.74
N THR A 512 -31.53 -7.52 54.25
CA THR A 512 -32.48 -6.63 54.97
C THR A 512 -33.83 -6.54 54.20
N PRO A 513 -34.96 -6.17 54.85
CA PRO A 513 -36.29 -6.68 54.48
C PRO A 513 -37.12 -5.86 53.49
N ALA A 514 -38.17 -6.51 52.98
CA ALA A 514 -39.06 -6.05 51.91
C ALA A 514 -40.11 -5.01 52.32
N ALA A 515 -40.72 -4.38 51.30
CA ALA A 515 -42.03 -3.74 51.37
C ALA A 515 -42.83 -4.05 50.09
N GLN A 516 -44.15 -4.22 50.23
CA GLN A 516 -45.14 -4.49 49.17
C GLN A 516 -45.51 -3.15 48.44
N THR A 517 -46.35 -3.01 47.38
CA THR A 517 -47.50 -3.79 46.88
C THR A 517 -47.95 -3.26 45.48
N GLN A 518 -48.31 -4.18 44.58
CA GLN A 518 -49.51 -4.27 43.68
C GLN A 518 -50.16 -3.09 42.86
N HIS A 519 -50.86 -3.55 41.79
CA HIS A 519 -51.83 -2.93 40.84
C HIS A 519 -51.25 -2.48 39.47
N ALA A 520 -51.65 -2.93 38.26
CA ALA A 520 -52.81 -3.65 37.67
C ALA A 520 -53.96 -2.79 37.08
N GLY A 521 -54.23 -2.91 35.76
CA GLY A 521 -55.55 -2.56 35.17
C GLY A 521 -55.65 -2.08 33.70
N VAL A 522 -55.87 -3.02 32.75
CA VAL A 522 -56.78 -3.01 31.56
C VAL A 522 -56.80 -1.84 30.52
N GLY A 523 -56.85 -2.18 29.20
CA GLY A 523 -57.07 -1.27 28.04
C GLY A 523 -58.57 -1.01 27.68
N PRO A 524 -59.03 -0.93 26.40
CA PRO A 524 -58.36 -1.23 25.10
C PRO A 524 -58.71 -0.30 23.88
N LEU A 525 -58.32 -0.74 22.67
CA LEU A 525 -58.83 -0.42 21.29
C LEU A 525 -58.10 0.63 20.39
N THR A 526 -57.57 0.09 19.28
CA THR A 526 -57.11 0.67 17.99
C THR A 526 -58.29 0.77 16.97
N PRO A 527 -58.14 1.24 15.69
CA PRO A 527 -56.94 1.56 14.90
C PRO A 527 -56.95 2.87 14.07
N GLY A 528 -55.79 3.26 13.53
CA GLY A 528 -55.64 4.28 12.47
C GLY A 528 -54.22 4.83 12.37
N GLY A 529 -53.61 4.85 11.19
CA GLY A 529 -52.20 5.19 11.00
C GLY A 529 -51.90 6.68 10.77
N GLY A 530 -50.66 7.08 11.07
CA GLY A 530 -50.11 8.42 10.83
C GLY A 530 -48.76 8.56 11.53
N GLY A 531 -47.73 9.02 10.81
CA GLY A 531 -46.35 9.03 11.33
C GLY A 531 -46.04 10.23 12.24
N GLY A 532 -44.98 10.11 13.06
CA GLY A 532 -44.38 11.25 13.75
C GLY A 532 -43.69 10.90 15.08
N VAL A 533 -42.48 11.46 15.24
CA VAL A 533 -41.79 11.74 16.52
C VAL A 533 -41.39 10.53 17.39
N PHE A 534 -40.14 10.08 17.24
CA PHE A 534 -39.44 9.35 18.31
C PHE A 534 -39.03 10.32 19.43
N GLY A 535 -39.48 10.05 20.66
CA GLY A 535 -39.09 10.79 21.85
C GLY A 535 -38.04 10.07 22.69
N THR A 536 -37.00 10.81 23.05
CA THR A 536 -36.37 10.84 24.39
C THR A 536 -36.00 9.52 25.08
N PHE A 537 -34.71 9.15 25.02
CA PHE A 537 -34.08 8.32 26.06
C PHE A 537 -33.26 9.20 27.01
N GLN A 538 -33.54 9.11 28.31
CA GLN A 538 -32.93 9.91 29.36
C GLN A 538 -31.86 9.08 30.09
N PHE A 539 -30.58 9.37 29.84
CA PHE A 539 -29.48 8.68 30.53
C PHE A 539 -29.32 9.16 31.98
N GLY A 540 -29.08 8.20 32.88
CA GLY A 540 -28.81 8.45 34.30
C GLY A 540 -27.50 9.21 34.53
N LYS A 541 -27.46 10.01 35.58
CA LYS A 541 -26.32 10.89 35.93
C LYS A 541 -25.07 10.07 36.28
N SER A 542 -23.99 10.28 35.52
CA SER A 542 -22.61 10.03 35.94
C SER A 542 -21.81 11.34 35.80
N ASN A 543 -20.86 11.58 36.71
CA ASN A 543 -20.22 12.89 36.86
C ASN A 543 -19.14 13.15 35.79
N TRP A 544 -19.52 13.73 34.65
CA TRP A 544 -18.60 14.27 33.63
C TRP A 544 -18.88 15.75 33.29
N ALA A 545 -19.33 16.53 34.28
CA ALA A 545 -19.53 17.97 34.12
C ALA A 545 -18.21 18.75 34.03
N THR A 546 -17.56 18.70 32.85
CA THR A 546 -16.66 19.73 32.24
C THR A 546 -15.95 19.20 30.98
N ARG A 547 -16.68 18.57 30.05
CA ARG A 547 -16.22 18.54 28.65
C ARG A 547 -16.81 19.74 27.93
N SER A 548 -15.96 20.65 27.45
CA SER A 548 -16.37 21.71 26.52
C SER A 548 -17.05 21.09 25.31
N LEU A 549 -18.09 21.77 24.79
CA LEU A 549 -18.61 21.46 23.46
C LEU A 549 -17.44 21.44 22.46
N PRO A 550 -17.42 20.54 21.46
CA PRO A 550 -16.44 20.63 20.38
C PRO A 550 -16.55 22.03 19.74
N PRO A 551 -15.41 22.68 19.43
CA PRO A 551 -15.44 24.00 18.81
C PRO A 551 -16.22 23.93 17.49
N SER A 552 -16.97 24.99 17.18
CA SER A 552 -17.58 25.14 15.86
C SER A 552 -16.47 25.07 14.80
N PRO A 553 -16.64 24.32 13.70
CA PRO A 553 -15.61 24.18 12.66
C PRO A 553 -15.19 25.54 12.10
N HIS A 554 -14.05 25.65 11.43
CA HIS A 554 -13.73 26.87 10.67
C HIS A 554 -14.75 27.06 9.53
N PRO A 555 -15.12 28.30 9.13
CA PRO A 555 -16.05 28.50 8.01
C PRO A 555 -15.60 27.88 6.68
N PHE A 556 -14.28 27.77 6.50
CA PHE A 556 -13.58 27.11 5.38
C PHE A 556 -13.18 25.64 5.63
N ASP A 557 -13.57 24.99 6.74
CA ASP A 557 -13.33 23.54 6.88
C ASP A 557 -14.10 22.77 5.78
N PRO A 558 -13.65 21.59 5.31
CA PRO A 558 -14.46 20.79 4.38
C PRO A 558 -15.82 20.44 5.03
N LEU A 559 -16.83 20.09 4.23
CA LEU A 559 -18.09 19.59 4.78
C LEU A 559 -17.83 18.33 5.59
N SER A 560 -18.30 18.30 6.82
CA SER A 560 -18.32 17.09 7.63
C SER A 560 -19.28 16.05 7.03
N THR A 561 -19.07 14.77 7.34
CA THR A 561 -19.96 13.68 6.93
C THR A 561 -21.43 13.95 7.25
N LEU A 562 -21.72 14.59 8.39
CA LEU A 562 -23.09 14.98 8.79
C LEU A 562 -23.66 16.11 7.92
N GLU A 563 -22.85 17.07 7.47
CA GLU A 563 -23.27 18.12 6.54
C GLU A 563 -23.54 17.55 5.14
N ILE A 564 -22.71 16.60 4.68
CA ILE A 564 -22.91 15.87 3.42
C ILE A 564 -24.22 15.06 3.46
N ASP A 565 -24.40 14.23 4.50
CA ASP A 565 -25.61 13.41 4.69
C ASP A 565 -26.87 14.30 4.75
N ALA A 566 -26.80 15.47 5.42
CA ALA A 566 -27.89 16.43 5.49
C ALA A 566 -28.19 17.11 4.14
N ALA A 567 -27.16 17.52 3.38
CA ALA A 567 -27.34 18.12 2.06
C ALA A 567 -28.01 17.13 1.09
N VAL A 568 -27.56 15.87 1.07
CA VAL A 568 -28.17 14.78 0.30
C VAL A 568 -29.63 14.56 0.70
N ALA A 569 -29.93 14.49 2.01
CA ALA A 569 -31.29 14.30 2.50
C ALA A 569 -32.24 15.47 2.12
N ILE A 570 -31.75 16.72 2.13
CA ILE A 570 -32.53 17.89 1.68
C ILE A 570 -32.89 17.77 0.20
N ILE A 571 -31.96 17.36 -0.66
CA ILE A 571 -32.23 17.17 -2.10
C ILE A 571 -33.19 15.99 -2.32
N LEU A 572 -32.94 14.83 -1.70
CA LEU A 572 -33.83 13.67 -1.81
C LEU A 572 -35.24 13.92 -1.26
N SER A 573 -35.42 14.84 -0.31
CA SER A 573 -36.77 15.21 0.17
C SER A 573 -37.65 15.94 -0.88
N LYS A 574 -37.04 16.44 -1.97
CA LYS A 574 -37.71 17.22 -3.02
C LYS A 574 -37.75 16.55 -4.40
N HIS A 575 -37.09 15.39 -4.53
CA HIS A 575 -36.92 14.67 -5.80
C HIS A 575 -37.20 13.18 -5.61
N ASP A 576 -37.70 12.52 -6.65
CA ASP A 576 -38.27 11.17 -6.63
C ASP A 576 -37.25 10.01 -6.55
N GLY A 577 -36.05 10.27 -6.01
CA GLY A 577 -34.97 9.29 -5.89
C GLY A 577 -34.30 8.89 -7.22
N SER A 578 -34.71 9.48 -8.36
CA SER A 578 -34.12 9.20 -9.68
C SER A 578 -32.78 9.92 -9.95
N LEU A 579 -32.37 10.82 -9.05
CA LEU A 579 -31.14 11.61 -9.19
C LEU A 579 -29.88 10.79 -8.84
N ARG A 580 -28.84 10.90 -9.66
CA ARG A 580 -27.47 10.48 -9.31
C ARG A 580 -26.69 11.68 -8.78
N PHE A 581 -26.11 11.58 -7.58
CA PHE A 581 -25.22 12.62 -7.08
C PHE A 581 -23.87 12.57 -7.82
N ASN A 582 -23.18 13.71 -7.86
CA ASN A 582 -21.92 13.84 -8.57
C ASN A 582 -20.88 14.63 -7.77
N ALA A 583 -21.32 15.68 -7.08
CA ALA A 583 -20.54 16.44 -6.13
C ALA A 583 -21.44 16.96 -5.00
N VAL A 584 -20.94 16.90 -3.76
CA VAL A 584 -21.48 17.62 -2.60
C VAL A 584 -20.27 18.22 -1.90
N MET A 585 -20.10 19.53 -1.98
CA MET A 585 -18.90 20.26 -1.57
C MET A 585 -19.25 21.47 -0.72
N LEU A 586 -18.26 22.03 -0.03
CA LEU A 586 -18.42 23.35 0.59
C LEU A 586 -18.69 24.39 -0.51
N TRP A 587 -19.76 25.17 -0.37
CA TRP A 587 -19.85 26.46 -1.04
C TRP A 587 -19.02 27.43 -0.20
N GLU A 588 -17.84 27.83 -0.69
CA GLU A 588 -16.93 28.70 0.06
C GLU A 588 -17.62 30.02 0.46
N PRO A 589 -17.45 30.50 1.70
CA PRO A 589 -18.04 31.78 2.12
C PRO A 589 -17.55 32.95 1.26
N ARG A 590 -18.44 33.91 1.02
CA ARG A 590 -18.12 35.14 0.27
C ARG A 590 -16.95 35.87 0.93
N ASN A 591 -16.00 36.35 0.14
CA ASN A 591 -14.77 37.00 0.64
C ASN A 591 -15.09 38.15 1.62
N VAL A 592 -16.08 38.99 1.31
CA VAL A 592 -16.50 40.10 2.18
C VAL A 592 -17.01 39.65 3.56
N GLU A 593 -17.69 38.50 3.64
CA GLU A 593 -18.15 37.94 4.93
C GLU A 593 -16.99 37.30 5.69
N MET A 594 -16.12 36.60 4.96
CA MET A 594 -14.99 35.88 5.54
C MET A 594 -13.93 36.83 6.10
N ILE A 595 -13.54 37.87 5.36
CA ILE A 595 -12.59 38.90 5.84
C ILE A 595 -13.16 39.64 7.06
N ALA A 596 -14.45 39.99 7.06
CA ALA A 596 -15.09 40.63 8.21
C ALA A 596 -15.04 39.71 9.45
N TRP A 597 -15.29 38.41 9.26
CA TRP A 597 -15.20 37.43 10.33
C TRP A 597 -13.76 37.19 10.82
N LEU A 598 -12.80 36.96 9.93
CA LEU A 598 -11.38 36.77 10.27
C LEU A 598 -10.81 37.98 11.04
N THR A 599 -11.21 39.20 10.65
CA THR A 599 -10.76 40.44 11.31
C THR A 599 -11.27 40.55 12.75
N ASN A 600 -12.50 40.10 13.04
CA ASN A 600 -13.06 40.12 14.40
C ASN A 600 -14.10 39.01 14.63
N PRO A 601 -13.67 37.76 14.91
CA PRO A 601 -14.57 36.61 15.05
C PRO A 601 -15.56 36.70 16.22
N LYS A 602 -15.35 37.66 17.14
CA LYS A 602 -16.18 37.89 18.32
C LYS A 602 -17.33 38.87 18.10
N ALA A 603 -17.25 39.72 17.07
CA ALA A 603 -18.23 40.78 16.80
C ALA A 603 -18.87 40.66 15.43
N ALA A 604 -18.15 40.14 14.43
CA ALA A 604 -18.71 39.90 13.10
C ALA A 604 -19.61 38.64 13.11
N PRO A 605 -20.71 38.62 12.34
CA PRO A 605 -21.50 37.42 12.16
C PRO A 605 -20.63 36.33 11.52
N ARG A 606 -20.78 35.09 11.99
CA ARG A 606 -20.13 33.94 11.37
C ARG A 606 -20.69 33.76 9.94
N PRO A 607 -19.84 33.56 8.92
CA PRO A 607 -20.30 33.39 7.54
C PRO A 607 -21.25 32.21 7.37
N HIS A 608 -22.17 32.31 6.41
CA HIS A 608 -23.17 31.27 6.20
C HIS A 608 -22.53 29.98 5.68
N ARG A 609 -22.83 28.86 6.32
CA ARG A 609 -22.31 27.53 5.96
C ARG A 609 -23.25 26.88 4.95
N ALA A 610 -22.79 26.71 3.71
CA ALA A 610 -23.60 26.19 2.61
C ALA A 610 -22.89 25.02 1.89
N ALA A 611 -23.69 24.14 1.29
CA ALA A 611 -23.21 23.06 0.43
C ALA A 611 -23.54 23.39 -1.03
N ASP A 612 -22.54 23.28 -1.91
CA ASP A 612 -22.73 23.26 -3.35
C ASP A 612 -22.96 21.81 -3.80
N VAL A 613 -24.03 21.57 -4.57
CA VAL A 613 -24.48 20.22 -4.93
C VAL A 613 -24.69 20.10 -6.43
N VAL A 614 -23.96 19.17 -7.05
CA VAL A 614 -24.19 18.73 -8.41
C VAL A 614 -24.88 17.38 -8.36
N ALA A 615 -26.14 17.34 -8.83
CA ALA A 615 -26.93 16.14 -9.01
C ALA A 615 -27.43 16.04 -10.46
N ILE A 616 -27.48 14.82 -10.97
CA ILE A 616 -27.68 14.48 -12.37
C ILE A 616 -29.05 13.80 -12.52
N ALA A 617 -29.93 14.43 -13.27
CA ALA A 617 -31.17 13.79 -13.73
C ALA A 617 -30.86 12.71 -14.78
N PRO A 618 -31.65 11.62 -14.87
CA PRO A 618 -31.43 10.53 -15.83
C PRO A 618 -31.18 11.03 -17.26
N GLY A 619 -30.07 10.56 -17.87
CA GLY A 619 -29.70 10.90 -19.25
C GLY A 619 -28.85 12.18 -19.44
N ARG A 620 -28.42 12.87 -18.38
CA ARG A 620 -27.45 13.97 -18.45
C ARG A 620 -26.04 13.54 -17.98
N LYS A 621 -24.99 14.30 -18.34
CA LYS A 621 -23.59 14.05 -17.93
C LYS A 621 -22.80 15.37 -17.80
N PRO A 622 -22.44 15.83 -16.58
CA PRO A 622 -21.66 17.06 -16.37
C PRO A 622 -20.22 16.86 -15.86
N LEU A 623 -19.90 15.76 -15.18
CA LEU A 623 -18.58 15.36 -14.66
C LEU A 623 -18.56 13.83 -14.58
N ILE A 624 -17.41 13.20 -14.84
CA ILE A 624 -17.29 11.74 -14.93
C ILE A 624 -16.87 11.18 -13.56
N THR A 625 -17.72 10.38 -12.91
CA THR A 625 -17.38 9.76 -11.62
C THR A 625 -16.60 8.46 -11.77
N MET A 626 -15.90 8.04 -10.71
CA MET A 626 -15.24 6.73 -10.64
C MET A 626 -16.21 5.56 -10.84
N GLU A 627 -17.47 5.67 -10.41
CA GLU A 627 -18.49 4.66 -10.70
C GLU A 627 -18.77 4.56 -12.21
N ASP A 628 -18.89 5.70 -12.89
CA ASP A 628 -19.22 5.74 -14.31
C ASP A 628 -18.07 5.14 -15.15
N LEU A 629 -16.81 5.38 -14.77
CA LEU A 629 -15.62 4.78 -15.39
C LEU A 629 -15.61 3.24 -15.24
N ASN A 630 -15.79 2.75 -14.00
CA ASN A 630 -15.85 1.31 -13.72
C ASN A 630 -17.01 0.61 -14.45
N ALA A 631 -18.18 1.26 -14.53
CA ALA A 631 -19.34 0.73 -15.24
C ALA A 631 -19.13 0.65 -16.76
N VAL A 632 -18.47 1.65 -17.36
CA VAL A 632 -18.16 1.66 -18.79
C VAL A 632 -17.27 0.46 -19.15
N GLU A 633 -16.27 0.13 -18.33
CA GLU A 633 -15.41 -1.03 -18.52
C GLU A 633 -16.17 -2.36 -18.61
N ALA A 634 -17.08 -2.60 -17.66
CA ALA A 634 -17.91 -3.79 -17.61
C ALA A 634 -18.91 -3.89 -18.79
N LEU A 635 -19.28 -2.75 -19.39
CA LEU A 635 -20.16 -2.70 -20.56
C LEU A 635 -19.42 -3.07 -21.86
N ALA A 636 -18.21 -2.55 -22.10
CA ALA A 636 -17.49 -2.85 -23.34
C ALA A 636 -17.15 -4.33 -23.52
N ARG A 637 -16.80 -5.03 -22.44
CA ARG A 637 -16.60 -6.49 -22.44
C ARG A 637 -17.77 -7.28 -23.00
N LYS A 638 -18.98 -6.76 -22.79
CA LYS A 638 -20.25 -7.42 -23.09
C LYS A 638 -20.85 -6.93 -24.41
N ASP A 639 -20.29 -5.89 -25.03
CA ASP A 639 -20.77 -5.37 -26.31
C ASP A 639 -20.33 -6.31 -27.45
N PRO A 640 -21.26 -6.95 -28.18
CA PRO A 640 -20.90 -7.89 -29.24
C PRO A 640 -20.03 -7.28 -30.33
N ARG A 641 -20.13 -5.98 -30.58
CA ARG A 641 -19.34 -5.26 -31.59
C ARG A 641 -17.88 -5.12 -31.17
N ILE A 642 -17.61 -5.01 -29.88
CA ILE A 642 -16.25 -4.93 -29.33
C ILE A 642 -15.63 -6.33 -29.26
N VAL A 643 -16.43 -7.35 -28.90
CA VAL A 643 -16.02 -8.76 -28.97
C VAL A 643 -15.68 -9.17 -30.41
N GLU A 644 -16.44 -8.70 -31.41
CA GLU A 644 -16.11 -8.85 -32.83
C GLU A 644 -14.77 -8.21 -33.19
N GLN A 645 -14.49 -6.98 -32.71
CA GLN A 645 -13.18 -6.35 -32.95
C GLN A 645 -12.01 -7.15 -32.35
N TYR A 646 -12.17 -7.73 -31.16
CA TYR A 646 -11.15 -8.62 -30.57
C TYR A 646 -10.86 -9.81 -31.50
N GLY A 647 -11.90 -10.47 -32.03
CA GLY A 647 -11.75 -11.56 -32.99
C GLY A 647 -11.03 -11.14 -34.28
N ILE A 648 -11.26 -9.93 -34.78
CA ILE A 648 -10.58 -9.38 -35.97
C ILE A 648 -9.08 -9.19 -35.73
N ILE A 649 -8.68 -8.71 -34.55
CA ILE A 649 -7.27 -8.50 -34.18
C ILE A 649 -6.60 -9.74 -33.56
N GLY A 650 -7.23 -10.92 -33.67
CA GLY A 650 -6.68 -12.20 -33.22
C GLY A 650 -6.72 -12.42 -31.70
N ILE A 651 -7.39 -11.55 -30.94
CA ILE A 651 -7.62 -11.73 -29.50
C ILE A 651 -8.84 -12.65 -29.31
N PRO A 652 -8.73 -13.76 -28.57
CA PRO A 652 -9.86 -14.64 -28.32
C PRO A 652 -10.97 -13.89 -27.54
N PRO A 653 -12.26 -14.22 -27.73
CA PRO A 653 -13.34 -13.60 -26.98
C PRO A 653 -13.06 -13.68 -25.48
N PRO A 654 -13.16 -12.58 -24.72
CA PRO A 654 -12.84 -12.60 -23.30
C PRO A 654 -13.75 -13.63 -22.60
N ARG A 655 -13.13 -14.71 -22.09
CA ARG A 655 -13.79 -15.58 -21.13
C ARG A 655 -14.28 -14.72 -19.98
N ARG A 656 -15.48 -15.04 -19.48
CA ARG A 656 -16.22 -14.13 -18.60
C ARG A 656 -15.33 -13.66 -17.46
N THR A 657 -15.12 -12.33 -17.43
CA THR A 657 -14.52 -11.44 -16.42
C THR A 657 -13.03 -11.08 -16.45
N CYS A 658 -12.14 -11.75 -17.20
CA CYS A 658 -10.72 -11.36 -17.15
C CYS A 658 -10.34 -10.07 -17.93
N THR A 659 -9.39 -9.29 -17.35
CA THR A 659 -8.52 -8.22 -17.91
C THR A 659 -9.09 -6.82 -18.20
N ARG A 660 -8.95 -5.85 -17.27
CA ARG A 660 -9.39 -4.42 -17.40
C ARG A 660 -8.96 -3.74 -18.72
N PHE A 661 -9.91 -3.42 -19.62
CA PHE A 661 -9.64 -2.94 -20.98
C PHE A 661 -10.71 -1.97 -21.53
N ILE A 662 -10.61 -0.67 -21.22
CA ILE A 662 -11.05 0.43 -22.13
C ILE A 662 -10.08 1.63 -22.05
N VAL A 663 -8.83 1.37 -22.38
CA VAL A 663 -8.27 1.72 -23.70
C VAL A 663 -7.58 0.44 -24.17
N ILE A 664 -7.34 0.26 -25.48
CA ILE A 664 -6.59 -0.93 -25.95
C ILE A 664 -5.14 -0.78 -25.46
N HIS A 665 -4.81 -1.44 -24.35
CA HIS A 665 -3.61 -1.22 -23.56
C HIS A 665 -2.61 -2.37 -23.70
N GLY A 666 -1.54 -2.15 -24.47
CA GLY A 666 -0.33 -2.96 -24.42
C GLY A 666 0.55 -2.86 -23.14
N PRO A 667 0.51 -1.81 -22.29
CA PRO A 667 1.46 -1.66 -21.18
C PRO A 667 1.45 -2.76 -20.11
N LEU A 668 0.30 -3.42 -19.86
CA LEU A 668 0.20 -4.48 -18.86
C LEU A 668 0.88 -5.78 -19.33
N ASP A 669 0.70 -6.14 -20.60
CA ASP A 669 1.39 -7.29 -21.19
C ASP A 669 2.88 -6.98 -21.42
N MET A 670 3.22 -5.73 -21.75
CA MET A 670 4.61 -5.26 -21.77
C MET A 670 5.28 -5.33 -20.37
N MET A 671 4.57 -5.00 -19.28
CA MET A 671 5.09 -5.24 -17.92
C MET A 671 5.22 -6.73 -17.58
N ARG A 672 4.34 -7.60 -18.09
CA ARG A 672 4.47 -9.05 -17.96
C ARG A 672 5.70 -9.58 -18.72
N ASP A 673 5.94 -9.10 -19.93
CA ASP A 673 7.09 -9.49 -20.77
C ASP A 673 8.41 -8.95 -20.21
N LEU A 674 8.44 -7.71 -19.70
CA LEU A 674 9.60 -7.18 -18.97
C LEU A 674 9.84 -7.94 -17.66
N ALA A 675 8.80 -8.31 -16.91
CA ALA A 675 8.97 -9.19 -15.75
C ALA A 675 9.54 -10.57 -16.14
N ALA A 676 9.17 -11.11 -17.30
CA ALA A 676 9.69 -12.37 -17.83
C ALA A 676 11.12 -12.28 -18.41
N THR A 677 11.59 -11.08 -18.79
CA THR A 677 12.91 -10.87 -19.43
C THR A 677 13.92 -10.08 -18.59
N SER A 678 13.50 -9.53 -17.44
CA SER A 678 14.36 -8.72 -16.56
C SER A 678 15.55 -9.48 -15.97
N VAL A 679 16.67 -8.75 -15.81
CA VAL A 679 17.98 -9.31 -15.50
C VAL A 679 18.01 -9.95 -14.11
N SER A 680 18.56 -11.18 -14.01
CA SER A 680 18.62 -11.98 -12.78
C SER A 680 19.55 -11.42 -11.67
N SER A 681 20.21 -10.29 -11.91
CA SER A 681 20.96 -9.55 -10.88
C SER A 681 20.06 -8.54 -10.18
N LYS A 682 19.67 -8.80 -8.92
CA LYS A 682 19.19 -7.71 -8.04
C LYS A 682 20.26 -6.61 -8.04
N SER A 683 19.85 -5.35 -8.22
CA SER A 683 20.73 -4.21 -7.95
C SER A 683 21.34 -4.37 -6.56
N PRO A 684 22.62 -4.01 -6.35
CA PRO A 684 23.23 -4.12 -5.02
C PRO A 684 22.38 -3.33 -4.02
N ASP A 685 22.09 -3.93 -2.86
CA ASP A 685 21.31 -3.29 -1.81
C ASP A 685 21.92 -1.92 -1.50
N VAL A 686 21.20 -0.86 -1.88
CA VAL A 686 21.62 0.51 -1.56
C VAL A 686 21.60 0.59 -0.04
N LEU A 687 22.78 0.78 0.56
CA LEU A 687 22.93 0.86 2.00
C LEU A 687 21.82 1.77 2.55
N PRO A 688 20.90 1.26 3.39
CA PRO A 688 19.83 2.07 3.91
C PRO A 688 20.46 3.29 4.56
N SER A 689 19.92 4.47 4.30
CA SER A 689 20.38 5.71 4.93
C SER A 689 19.99 5.67 6.40
N ILE A 690 20.73 4.89 7.20
CA ILE A 690 20.57 4.79 8.65
C ILE A 690 21.05 6.13 9.20
N SER A 691 20.11 7.07 9.27
CA SER A 691 20.22 8.21 10.15
C SER A 691 20.33 7.68 11.57
N LYS A 692 21.56 7.58 12.07
CA LYS A 692 21.85 7.40 13.50
C LYS A 692 21.68 8.70 14.28
N ALA A 693 21.56 9.83 13.60
CA ALA A 693 20.96 10.99 14.23
C ALA A 693 19.54 10.59 14.66
N PRO A 694 19.11 10.91 15.89
CA PRO A 694 17.71 10.73 16.25
C PRO A 694 16.86 11.40 15.17
N SER A 695 15.73 10.79 14.84
CA SER A 695 14.73 11.50 14.06
C SER A 695 14.54 12.88 14.69
N ASN A 696 14.48 13.94 13.88
CA ASN A 696 14.00 15.24 14.35
C ASN A 696 12.52 15.08 14.64
N ASN A 697 12.24 14.41 15.76
CA ASN A 697 10.93 14.15 16.33
C ASN A 697 10.45 15.45 16.94
N TYR A 698 10.08 16.36 16.05
CA TYR A 698 8.92 17.18 16.25
C TYR A 698 7.70 16.22 16.29
N ASP A 699 7.56 15.53 17.41
CA ASP A 699 6.34 14.79 17.75
C ASP A 699 5.16 15.78 17.76
N VAL A 700 3.95 15.34 17.42
CA VAL A 700 2.78 16.23 17.22
C VAL A 700 2.50 17.06 18.48
N LEU A 701 2.68 16.50 19.68
CA LEU A 701 2.51 17.27 20.93
C LEU A 701 3.65 18.27 21.12
N SER A 702 4.90 17.92 20.79
CA SER A 702 6.03 18.88 20.82
C SER A 702 5.89 20.00 19.78
N ILE A 703 5.32 19.71 18.61
CA ILE A 703 4.90 20.67 17.58
C ILE A 703 3.89 21.64 18.20
N GLU A 704 2.75 21.13 18.67
CA GLU A 704 1.67 21.93 19.28
C GLU A 704 2.13 22.76 20.49
N MET A 705 3.06 22.24 21.31
CA MET A 705 3.60 22.94 22.48
C MET A 705 4.68 23.98 22.15
N GLN A 706 5.47 23.79 21.09
CA GLN A 706 6.52 24.73 20.67
C GLN A 706 6.03 25.75 19.64
N GLY A 707 4.76 25.67 19.23
CA GLY A 707 4.18 26.55 18.22
C GLY A 707 4.47 26.12 16.79
N GLY A 708 4.93 24.88 16.55
CA GLY A 708 4.67 24.22 15.27
C GLY A 708 3.16 23.99 15.17
N TYR A 709 2.46 24.27 14.09
CA TYR A 709 2.82 24.36 12.68
C TYR A 709 3.39 25.74 12.30
N ARG A 710 3.52 26.05 11.01
CA ARG A 710 3.12 27.41 10.62
C ARG A 710 1.62 27.54 10.93
N ASP A 711 1.32 28.10 12.10
CA ASP A 711 -0.03 28.51 12.51
C ASP A 711 -0.68 29.46 11.49
N THR A 712 0.16 30.09 10.67
CA THR A 712 -0.12 31.01 9.57
C THR A 712 -0.70 30.40 8.28
N VAL A 713 -1.01 29.10 8.22
CA VAL A 713 -1.62 28.44 7.03
C VAL A 713 -2.85 27.66 7.45
N LYS A 714 -4.02 28.32 7.58
CA LYS A 714 -5.27 27.66 7.98
C LYS A 714 -6.53 28.27 7.35
N PRO A 715 -7.49 27.45 6.88
CA PRO A 715 -7.44 25.99 6.86
C PRO A 715 -6.83 25.43 5.57
N ILE A 716 -6.43 24.17 5.70
CA ILE A 716 -6.02 23.27 4.63
C ILE A 716 -7.22 22.34 4.40
N HIS A 717 -7.72 22.25 3.17
CA HIS A 717 -8.77 21.28 2.84
C HIS A 717 -8.59 20.75 1.41
N ILE A 718 -9.43 19.79 1.03
CA ILE A 718 -9.43 19.18 -0.31
C ILE A 718 -10.83 19.29 -0.92
N THR A 719 -10.92 19.84 -2.13
CA THR A 719 -12.17 19.88 -2.93
C THR A 719 -12.11 18.81 -4.01
N GLN A 720 -13.28 18.43 -4.55
CA GLN A 720 -13.34 17.39 -5.58
C GLN A 720 -12.61 17.80 -6.87
N PRO A 721 -12.78 19.02 -7.43
CA PRO A 721 -12.00 19.45 -8.59
C PRO A 721 -10.54 19.77 -8.27
N GLU A 722 -10.28 20.76 -7.40
CA GLU A 722 -8.98 21.44 -7.28
C GLU A 722 -7.94 20.69 -6.42
N CYS A 723 -8.35 19.57 -5.82
CA CYS A 723 -7.58 18.88 -4.79
C CYS A 723 -7.31 19.82 -3.60
N ILE A 724 -6.07 19.91 -3.11
CA ILE A 724 -5.71 20.74 -1.95
C ILE A 724 -5.90 22.23 -2.26
N VAL A 725 -6.68 22.88 -1.41
CA VAL A 725 -6.85 24.34 -1.34
C VAL A 725 -6.28 24.83 -0.01
N LEU A 726 -5.50 25.92 -0.08
CA LEU A 726 -4.87 26.57 1.07
C LEU A 726 -5.47 27.98 1.22
N ASN A 727 -6.04 28.30 2.38
CA ASN A 727 -6.69 29.59 2.64
C ASN A 727 -6.03 30.36 3.78
N ASP A 728 -6.25 31.69 3.80
CA ASP A 728 -5.79 32.66 4.80
C ASP A 728 -4.30 32.51 5.16
N ILE A 729 -3.45 32.57 4.13
CA ILE A 729 -2.01 32.40 4.26
C ILE A 729 -1.40 33.71 4.77
N THR A 730 -0.83 33.66 5.96
CA THR A 730 -0.18 34.78 6.63
C THR A 730 1.30 34.48 6.92
N PHE A 731 2.02 35.46 7.46
CA PHE A 731 3.38 35.32 7.96
C PHE A 731 3.56 36.17 9.23
N ASN A 732 4.17 35.61 10.28
CA ASN A 732 4.42 36.30 11.54
C ASN A 732 5.77 37.05 11.51
N ASP A 733 5.72 38.33 11.14
CA ASP A 733 6.87 39.23 11.14
C ASP A 733 7.07 39.81 12.56
N LYS A 734 7.72 39.01 13.42
CA LYS A 734 8.16 39.38 14.78
C LYS A 734 7.04 39.92 15.67
N GLY A 735 5.87 39.28 15.64
CA GLY A 735 4.66 39.66 16.36
C GLY A 735 3.64 40.41 15.48
N THR A 736 4.01 40.83 14.28
CA THR A 736 3.08 41.39 13.29
C THR A 736 2.61 40.29 12.35
N ILE A 737 1.36 39.85 12.46
CA ILE A 737 0.76 38.96 11.45
C ILE A 737 0.50 39.76 10.18
N ARG A 738 1.09 39.34 9.06
CA ARG A 738 0.97 39.98 7.75
C ARG A 738 0.35 38.98 6.77
N PRO A 739 -0.75 39.31 6.07
CA PRO A 739 -1.32 38.43 5.06
C PRO A 739 -0.40 38.35 3.83
N VAL A 740 -0.49 37.23 3.12
CA VAL A 740 0.31 36.93 1.92
C VAL A 740 -0.62 36.57 0.77
N PHE A 741 -1.46 35.54 0.96
CA PHE A 741 -2.45 35.09 -0.04
C PHE A 741 -3.77 34.75 0.66
N TYR A 742 -4.88 35.11 0.04
CA TYR A 742 -6.21 34.74 0.55
C TYR A 742 -6.51 33.26 0.28
N ARG A 743 -6.14 32.76 -0.91
CA ARG A 743 -6.39 31.41 -1.40
C ARG A 743 -5.34 30.98 -2.44
N LEU A 744 -4.80 29.77 -2.33
CA LEU A 744 -3.99 29.09 -3.35
C LEU A 744 -4.63 27.75 -3.71
N SER A 745 -4.74 27.46 -5.02
CA SER A 745 -5.21 26.16 -5.51
C SER A 745 -4.69 25.83 -6.91
N LEU A 746 -4.77 24.55 -7.28
CA LEU A 746 -4.62 24.08 -8.66
C LEU A 746 -6.02 24.09 -9.30
N ALA A 747 -6.33 25.11 -10.08
CA ALA A 747 -7.71 25.40 -10.48
C ALA A 747 -8.18 24.62 -11.72
N GLU A 748 -7.26 24.21 -12.59
CA GLU A 748 -7.50 23.31 -13.72
C GLU A 748 -6.16 22.74 -14.24
N MET A 749 -6.22 21.69 -15.06
CA MET A 749 -5.12 21.31 -15.95
C MET A 749 -5.62 20.86 -17.33
N VAL A 750 -4.72 20.72 -18.30
CA VAL A 750 -5.01 20.12 -19.60
C VAL A 750 -3.83 19.24 -20.05
N VAL A 751 -4.15 18.04 -20.56
CA VAL A 751 -3.17 17.04 -21.04
C VAL A 751 -3.41 16.73 -22.52
N GLN A 752 -3.00 17.65 -23.39
CA GLN A 752 -3.21 17.58 -24.83
C GLN A 752 -2.15 16.77 -25.56
N TYR A 753 -2.60 15.83 -26.40
CA TYR A 753 -1.75 15.01 -27.26
C TYR A 753 -1.61 15.61 -28.66
N GLY A 754 -0.42 15.44 -29.26
CA GLY A 754 -0.02 16.06 -30.51
C GLY A 754 -0.32 15.25 -31.78
N ASN A 755 -0.65 13.95 -31.69
CA ASN A 755 -1.00 13.17 -32.88
C ASN A 755 -2.36 13.65 -33.46
N PRO A 756 -2.39 14.16 -34.72
CA PRO A 756 -3.59 14.73 -35.32
C PRO A 756 -4.57 13.68 -35.87
N GLU A 757 -4.16 12.42 -36.00
CA GLU A 757 -4.98 11.37 -36.59
C GLU A 757 -6.19 11.02 -35.72
N HIS A 758 -7.26 10.56 -36.36
CA HIS A 758 -8.46 10.14 -35.66
C HIS A 758 -8.23 8.75 -35.03
N PRO A 759 -8.49 8.55 -33.72
CA PRO A 759 -9.27 9.39 -32.81
C PRO A 759 -8.45 10.30 -31.86
N HIS A 760 -7.14 10.37 -32.01
CA HIS A 760 -6.21 10.94 -31.01
C HIS A 760 -6.38 12.42 -30.76
N ASN A 761 -6.96 13.16 -31.72
CA ASN A 761 -7.38 14.56 -31.53
C ASN A 761 -8.36 14.76 -30.35
N ARG A 762 -9.00 13.70 -29.84
CA ARG A 762 -9.85 13.71 -28.63
C ARG A 762 -9.08 13.55 -27.31
N LYS A 763 -7.79 13.20 -27.34
CA LYS A 763 -6.94 13.08 -26.14
C LYS A 763 -6.45 14.48 -25.72
N HIS A 764 -7.25 15.15 -24.92
CA HIS A 764 -6.93 16.45 -24.30
C HIS A 764 -7.71 16.60 -22.99
N ALA A 765 -7.40 15.70 -22.04
CA ALA A 765 -8.13 15.59 -20.79
C ALA A 765 -7.95 16.85 -19.92
N PHE A 766 -9.01 17.30 -19.27
CA PHE A 766 -8.99 18.35 -18.26
C PHE A 766 -9.17 17.68 -16.89
N ASP A 767 -8.09 17.11 -16.35
CA ASP A 767 -8.21 16.08 -15.31
C ASP A 767 -8.98 16.55 -14.05
N LEU A 768 -8.85 17.84 -13.69
CA LEU A 768 -9.56 18.41 -12.53
C LEU A 768 -11.03 18.73 -12.87
N GLY A 769 -11.30 19.33 -14.04
CA GLY A 769 -12.64 19.69 -14.49
C GLY A 769 -13.48 18.55 -15.10
N GLU A 770 -12.89 17.42 -15.50
CA GLU A 770 -13.58 16.27 -16.12
C GLU A 770 -13.76 15.06 -15.19
N TYR A 771 -12.81 14.81 -14.27
CA TYR A 771 -12.85 13.68 -13.33
C TYR A 771 -12.91 14.14 -11.85
N GLY A 772 -12.20 15.21 -11.52
CA GLY A 772 -12.08 15.75 -10.16
C GLY A 772 -10.90 15.12 -9.40
N GLY A 773 -9.76 15.85 -9.34
CA GLY A 773 -8.52 15.32 -8.77
C GLY A 773 -8.60 14.97 -7.28
N GLY A 774 -9.48 15.62 -6.52
CA GLY A 774 -9.76 15.25 -5.13
C GLY A 774 -10.38 13.85 -5.02
N CYS A 775 -11.34 13.52 -5.88
CA CYS A 775 -11.91 12.17 -5.98
C CYS A 775 -10.94 11.14 -6.58
N MET A 776 -9.91 11.58 -7.30
CA MET A 776 -8.82 10.74 -7.82
C MET A 776 -7.65 10.58 -6.82
N THR A 777 -7.72 11.18 -5.64
CA THR A 777 -6.63 11.19 -4.66
C THR A 777 -6.42 9.80 -4.03
N ASN A 778 -5.17 9.38 -3.95
CA ASN A 778 -4.75 8.08 -3.41
C ASN A 778 -4.74 8.10 -1.87
N SER A 779 -4.97 6.94 -1.24
CA SER A 779 -4.67 6.77 0.18
C SER A 779 -3.16 6.60 0.38
N LEU A 780 -2.52 7.58 1.01
CA LEU A 780 -1.06 7.61 1.23
C LEU A 780 -0.58 6.65 2.34
N SER A 781 -1.46 5.75 2.81
CA SER A 781 -1.19 4.72 3.82
C SER A 781 -0.65 3.40 3.26
N LEU A 782 -0.51 3.30 1.93
CA LEU A 782 -0.27 2.04 1.21
C LEU A 782 1.13 1.95 0.57
N GLY A 783 1.69 3.04 0.04
CA GLY A 783 2.81 2.98 -0.92
C GLY A 783 4.19 3.37 -0.40
N CYS A 784 4.38 3.59 0.90
CA CYS A 784 5.59 4.22 1.46
C CYS A 784 5.93 5.58 0.81
N ASP A 785 4.92 6.27 0.28
CA ASP A 785 5.04 7.55 -0.44
C ASP A 785 5.77 8.63 0.37
N CYS A 786 5.64 8.53 1.71
CA CYS A 786 6.05 9.50 2.70
C CYS A 786 7.22 8.95 3.55
N LYS A 787 8.27 9.75 3.74
CA LYS A 787 9.41 9.41 4.60
C LYS A 787 9.55 10.45 5.71
N GLY A 788 9.39 10.03 6.96
CA GLY A 788 9.49 10.89 8.14
C GLY A 788 8.36 10.65 9.13
N VAL A 789 8.14 11.62 10.02
CA VAL A 789 6.95 11.69 10.89
C VAL A 789 5.87 12.47 10.13
N ILE A 790 4.72 11.84 9.91
CA ILE A 790 3.69 12.35 8.99
C ILE A 790 2.37 12.55 9.75
N HIS A 791 1.80 13.74 9.65
CA HIS A 791 0.40 13.98 9.98
C HIS A 791 -0.46 13.76 8.72
N TYR A 792 -1.62 13.13 8.87
CA TYR A 792 -2.51 12.83 7.75
C TYR A 792 -3.90 13.42 7.97
N MET A 793 -4.53 13.85 6.88
CA MET A 793 -5.94 14.24 6.86
C MET A 793 -6.71 13.35 5.87
N ASP A 794 -7.94 13.01 6.23
CA ASP A 794 -8.87 12.28 5.38
C ASP A 794 -9.64 13.24 4.46
N ALA A 795 -10.23 12.70 3.39
CA ALA A 795 -11.14 13.42 2.50
C ALA A 795 -12.50 12.73 2.47
N ASP A 796 -13.60 13.48 2.59
CA ASP A 796 -14.97 12.97 2.50
C ASP A 796 -15.65 13.49 1.22
N PHE A 797 -16.20 12.57 0.43
CA PHE A 797 -16.92 12.84 -0.83
C PHE A 797 -18.25 12.10 -0.85
N VAL A 798 -19.02 12.27 -1.94
CA VAL A 798 -20.29 11.58 -2.18
C VAL A 798 -20.15 10.58 -3.33
N ASN A 799 -20.77 9.42 -3.22
CA ASN A 799 -20.96 8.48 -4.33
C ASN A 799 -22.25 8.81 -5.11
N ALA A 800 -22.53 8.14 -6.22
CA ALA A 800 -23.64 8.54 -7.06
C ALA A 800 -25.03 8.21 -6.47
N ALA A 801 -25.10 7.34 -5.46
CA ALA A 801 -26.32 7.08 -4.69
C ALA A 801 -26.57 8.12 -3.58
N GLY A 802 -25.68 9.11 -3.40
CA GLY A 802 -25.75 10.07 -2.30
C GLY A 802 -25.08 9.59 -1.00
N SER A 803 -24.47 8.40 -0.99
CA SER A 803 -23.77 7.89 0.19
C SER A 803 -22.37 8.46 0.30
N ARG A 804 -21.97 8.87 1.50
CA ARG A 804 -20.61 9.34 1.79
C ARG A 804 -19.54 8.28 1.50
N THR A 805 -18.39 8.72 1.01
CA THR A 805 -17.19 7.92 0.74
C THR A 805 -15.97 8.65 1.31
N THR A 806 -15.18 7.98 2.15
CA THR A 806 -13.99 8.58 2.78
C THR A 806 -12.71 8.03 2.17
N ILE A 807 -11.85 8.90 1.63
CA ILE A 807 -10.47 8.56 1.26
C ILE A 807 -9.58 8.79 2.49
N LYS A 808 -9.11 7.70 3.10
CA LYS A 808 -8.22 7.76 4.27
C LYS A 808 -6.83 8.22 3.88
N ASN A 809 -6.22 9.09 4.70
CA ASN A 809 -4.85 9.59 4.48
C ASN A 809 -4.67 10.27 3.10
N ALA A 810 -5.64 11.06 2.67
CA ALA A 810 -5.64 11.74 1.36
C ALA A 810 -4.62 12.89 1.28
N ILE A 811 -4.46 13.64 2.38
CA ILE A 811 -3.43 14.68 2.53
C ILE A 811 -2.37 14.19 3.52
N ARG A 812 -1.11 14.46 3.21
CA ARG A 812 0.01 14.37 4.17
C ARG A 812 0.55 15.75 4.50
N ILE A 813 1.01 15.91 5.74
CA ILE A 813 1.72 17.09 6.22
C ILE A 813 2.94 16.63 7.02
N HIS A 814 4.13 17.08 6.62
CA HIS A 814 5.39 16.73 7.29
C HIS A 814 6.49 17.76 7.03
N GLU A 815 7.54 17.73 7.83
CA GLU A 815 8.74 18.54 7.62
C GLU A 815 9.91 17.72 7.08
N GLU A 816 10.76 18.37 6.29
CA GLU A 816 11.98 17.80 5.71
C GLU A 816 13.15 18.78 5.82
N ASP A 817 14.37 18.25 5.89
CA ASP A 817 15.59 19.04 5.74
C ASP A 817 15.69 19.61 4.31
N ALA A 818 16.03 20.89 4.21
CA ALA A 818 16.18 21.64 2.96
C ALA A 818 17.64 22.03 2.67
N GLY A 819 18.62 21.37 3.31
CA GLY A 819 20.04 21.67 3.16
C GLY A 819 20.48 22.89 3.97
N ILE A 820 21.16 23.84 3.32
CA ILE A 820 21.66 25.08 3.92
C ILE A 820 20.65 26.19 3.64
N LEU A 821 20.13 26.84 4.69
CA LEU A 821 19.31 28.06 4.57
C LEU A 821 20.20 29.26 4.25
N PHE A 822 21.26 29.45 5.04
CA PHE A 822 22.32 30.41 4.75
C PHE A 822 23.65 29.96 5.36
N LYS A 823 24.74 30.41 4.74
CA LYS A 823 26.11 30.20 5.21
C LYS A 823 26.98 31.41 4.91
N TYR A 824 27.84 31.77 5.85
CA TYR A 824 28.89 32.75 5.66
C TYR A 824 30.21 32.24 6.27
N ILE A 825 31.32 32.60 5.63
CA ILE A 825 32.68 32.39 6.15
C ILE A 825 33.44 33.69 5.89
N ASP A 826 34.03 34.29 6.92
CA ASP A 826 35.04 35.34 6.71
C ASP A 826 36.42 34.69 6.58
N PHE A 827 37.09 34.89 5.44
CA PHE A 827 38.42 34.34 5.19
C PHE A 827 39.52 35.01 6.01
N ARG A 828 39.24 36.16 6.64
CA ARG A 828 40.23 36.97 7.37
C ARG A 828 40.54 36.40 8.75
N ASP A 829 39.53 35.88 9.43
CA ASP A 829 39.63 35.28 10.77
C ASP A 829 39.13 33.83 10.83
N ASN A 830 38.63 33.29 9.72
CA ASN A 830 37.98 31.97 9.60
C ASN A 830 36.71 31.81 10.45
N SER A 831 36.04 32.90 10.81
CA SER A 831 34.73 32.86 11.45
C SER A 831 33.67 32.26 10.50
N VAL A 832 32.79 31.43 11.05
CA VAL A 832 31.76 30.69 10.28
C VAL A 832 30.39 30.86 10.92
N ILE A 833 29.39 31.18 10.11
CA ILE A 833 27.98 31.11 10.47
C ILE A 833 27.30 30.17 9.47
N VAL A 834 26.55 29.18 9.95
CA VAL A 834 25.75 28.30 9.09
C VAL A 834 24.43 27.95 9.77
N THR A 835 23.35 27.99 9.00
CA THR A 835 22.01 27.61 9.44
C THR A 835 21.43 26.64 8.42
N ARG A 836 20.90 25.51 8.88
CA ARG A 836 20.21 24.54 8.04
C ARG A 836 18.79 25.00 7.74
N GLY A 837 18.28 24.66 6.56
CA GLY A 837 16.90 24.92 6.19
C GLY A 837 15.99 23.76 6.58
N LEU A 838 14.79 24.10 7.04
CA LEU A 838 13.65 23.20 7.12
C LEU A 838 12.57 23.69 6.13
N LYS A 839 11.83 22.75 5.57
CA LYS A 839 10.65 23.02 4.73
C LYS A 839 9.46 22.21 5.25
N LEU A 840 8.31 22.86 5.36
CA LEU A 840 7.03 22.22 5.62
C LEU A 840 6.42 21.82 4.27
N ILE A 841 5.94 20.57 4.16
CA ILE A 841 5.34 20.01 2.96
C ILE A 841 3.90 19.63 3.27
N ILE A 842 2.96 20.18 2.49
CA ILE A 842 1.56 19.77 2.45
C ILE A 842 1.33 19.15 1.07
N ALA A 843 0.94 17.89 0.98
CA ALA A 843 0.93 17.17 -0.29
C ALA A 843 -0.19 16.13 -0.40
N HIS A 844 -0.55 15.82 -1.63
CA HIS A 844 -1.39 14.67 -2.01
C HIS A 844 -0.82 14.05 -3.29
N THR A 845 -1.35 12.88 -3.67
CA THR A 845 -1.08 12.25 -4.96
C THR A 845 -2.40 11.78 -5.54
N PHE A 846 -2.69 12.06 -6.81
CA PHE A 846 -3.89 11.57 -7.49
C PHE A 846 -3.56 10.80 -8.77
N THR A 847 -4.41 9.83 -9.11
CA THR A 847 -4.21 8.93 -10.26
C THR A 847 -5.23 9.21 -11.35
N ALA A 848 -4.79 9.80 -12.45
CA ALA A 848 -5.60 10.06 -13.65
C ALA A 848 -5.37 8.94 -14.67
N ALA A 849 -6.09 7.82 -14.49
CA ALA A 849 -6.01 6.59 -15.27
C ALA A 849 -4.59 5.97 -15.36
N ASN A 850 -3.74 6.46 -16.27
CA ASN A 850 -2.38 5.96 -16.50
C ASN A 850 -1.28 6.82 -15.82
N TYR A 851 -1.57 8.06 -15.45
CA TYR A 851 -0.61 8.98 -14.82
C TYR A 851 -0.90 9.19 -13.33
N GLU A 852 0.13 9.20 -12.49
CA GLU A 852 0.05 9.74 -11.13
C GLU A 852 0.68 11.13 -11.04
N TYR A 853 -0.03 12.06 -10.41
CA TYR A 853 0.43 13.41 -10.12
C TYR A 853 0.64 13.58 -8.62
N CYS A 854 1.90 13.69 -8.21
CA CYS A 854 2.27 14.00 -6.83
C CYS A 854 2.43 15.52 -6.70
N VAL A 855 1.49 16.18 -6.02
CA VAL A 855 1.47 17.64 -5.85
C VAL A 855 1.94 18.00 -4.44
N TYR A 856 2.93 18.89 -4.37
CA TYR A 856 3.59 19.31 -3.12
C TYR A 856 3.51 20.84 -3.01
N TRP A 857 2.86 21.32 -1.95
CA TRP A 857 2.94 22.70 -1.49
C TRP A 857 4.04 22.79 -0.43
N ILE A 858 5.07 23.58 -0.69
CA ILE A 858 6.30 23.61 0.10
C ILE A 858 6.52 25.01 0.66
N PHE A 859 6.54 25.12 1.98
CA PHE A 859 6.75 26.36 2.71
C PHE A 859 8.18 26.39 3.28
N HIS A 860 8.97 27.38 2.85
CA HIS A 860 10.38 27.53 3.21
C HIS A 860 10.59 28.58 4.31
N GLN A 861 11.64 28.41 5.14
CA GLN A 861 11.94 29.30 6.27
C GLN A 861 12.31 30.74 5.90
N ASP A 862 12.80 30.98 4.68
CA ASP A 862 13.06 32.33 4.12
C ASP A 862 11.77 33.10 3.76
N GLY A 863 10.64 32.40 3.79
CA GLY A 863 9.31 32.93 3.49
C GLY A 863 8.68 32.27 2.26
N ALA A 864 9.47 31.73 1.33
CA ALA A 864 8.99 31.30 0.01
C ALA A 864 7.94 30.18 0.08
N ILE A 865 7.02 30.18 -0.89
CA ILE A 865 5.97 29.17 -1.07
C ILE A 865 6.11 28.60 -2.47
N GLN A 866 6.50 27.34 -2.56
CA GLN A 866 6.75 26.64 -3.82
C GLN A 866 5.67 25.60 -4.08
N ILE A 867 5.08 25.61 -5.28
CA ILE A 867 4.34 24.46 -5.80
C ILE A 867 5.29 23.60 -6.64
N TYR A 868 5.38 22.32 -6.26
CA TYR A 868 6.20 21.35 -6.95
C TYR A 868 5.32 20.17 -7.37
N ILE A 869 5.32 19.86 -8.66
CA ILE A 869 4.58 18.72 -9.20
C ILE A 869 5.60 17.72 -9.75
N LYS A 870 5.47 16.46 -9.33
CA LYS A 870 6.10 15.32 -9.98
C LYS A 870 5.00 14.53 -10.66
N PHE A 871 5.23 14.09 -11.88
CA PHE A 871 4.35 13.11 -12.52
C PHE A 871 5.16 11.89 -12.94
N THR A 872 4.52 10.74 -12.82
CA THR A 872 5.07 9.40 -12.94
C THR A 872 3.92 8.48 -13.36
N GLY A 873 4.16 7.18 -13.46
CA GLY A 873 3.16 6.21 -13.87
C GLY A 873 3.48 5.68 -15.25
N ILE A 874 2.46 5.37 -16.02
CA ILE A 874 2.60 4.71 -17.32
C ILE A 874 2.26 5.70 -18.42
N LEU A 875 3.05 5.73 -19.49
CA LEU A 875 2.75 6.54 -20.69
C LEU A 875 1.37 6.17 -21.27
N ASN A 876 0.67 7.14 -21.86
CA ASN A 876 -0.47 6.82 -22.71
C ASN A 876 0.02 6.30 -24.06
N THR A 877 -0.14 5.00 -24.27
CA THR A 877 0.31 4.28 -25.47
C THR A 877 -0.80 4.07 -26.50
N TYR A 878 -0.41 3.95 -27.76
CA TYR A 878 -1.22 3.39 -28.83
C TYR A 878 -0.44 2.29 -29.55
N ALA A 879 -1.15 1.34 -30.17
CA ALA A 879 -0.51 0.27 -30.95
C ALA A 879 0.03 0.83 -32.27
N MET A 880 1.16 0.29 -32.74
CA MET A 880 1.72 0.56 -34.07
C MET A 880 2.19 -0.76 -34.69
N ASN A 881 2.17 -0.84 -36.02
CA ASN A 881 2.63 -2.00 -36.76
C ASN A 881 4.18 -2.04 -36.79
N PRO A 882 4.80 -3.23 -36.95
CA PRO A 882 6.25 -3.34 -37.12
C PRO A 882 6.75 -2.52 -38.31
N GLY A 883 7.60 -1.52 -38.06
CA GLY A 883 8.15 -0.62 -39.08
C GLY A 883 7.21 0.52 -39.52
N GLU A 884 6.13 0.77 -38.77
CA GLU A 884 5.29 1.96 -38.96
C GLU A 884 6.03 3.23 -38.50
N ASP A 885 5.95 4.31 -39.29
CA ASP A 885 6.56 5.60 -38.96
C ASP A 885 5.64 6.40 -38.03
N THR A 886 6.17 6.91 -36.91
CA THR A 886 5.40 7.76 -35.97
C THR A 886 5.14 9.17 -36.52
N LEU A 887 5.70 9.52 -37.68
CA LEU A 887 5.59 10.81 -38.38
C LEU A 887 6.03 12.01 -37.50
N GLY A 888 6.83 11.76 -36.47
CA GLY A 888 7.24 12.76 -35.47
C GLY A 888 6.16 13.12 -34.45
N TRP A 889 5.02 12.43 -34.42
CA TRP A 889 3.93 12.66 -33.45
C TRP A 889 4.04 11.83 -32.16
N GLY A 890 5.04 10.96 -32.08
CA GLY A 890 5.33 10.11 -30.92
C GLY A 890 6.61 9.31 -31.10
N THR A 891 6.87 8.42 -30.16
CA THR A 891 8.07 7.58 -30.08
C THR A 891 7.67 6.11 -29.94
N GLU A 892 8.30 5.20 -30.69
CA GLU A 892 8.23 3.77 -30.39
C GLU A 892 9.06 3.51 -29.11
N VAL A 893 8.38 3.39 -27.98
CA VAL A 893 9.03 3.21 -26.65
C VAL A 893 9.22 1.73 -26.28
N TYR A 894 8.56 0.84 -27.02
CA TYR A 894 8.72 -0.61 -27.00
C TYR A 894 8.19 -1.16 -28.33
N LEU A 895 8.56 -2.39 -28.69
CA LEU A 895 8.17 -3.00 -29.98
C LEU A 895 6.65 -2.98 -30.17
N GLY A 896 6.18 -2.27 -31.21
CA GLY A 896 4.76 -2.12 -31.53
C GLY A 896 3.98 -1.13 -30.65
N ILE A 897 4.67 -0.32 -29.83
CA ILE A 897 4.06 0.58 -28.84
C ILE A 897 4.51 2.04 -29.10
N ASN A 898 3.60 2.84 -29.66
CA ASN A 898 3.79 4.27 -29.89
C ASN A 898 3.29 5.10 -28.70
N ALA A 899 4.17 5.85 -28.05
CA ALA A 899 3.80 6.87 -27.07
C ALA A 899 3.74 8.25 -27.74
N HIS A 900 2.54 8.81 -27.84
CA HIS A 900 2.32 10.09 -28.53
C HIS A 900 2.86 11.28 -27.72
N ASN A 901 3.44 12.26 -28.41
CA ASN A 901 3.85 13.54 -27.84
C ASN A 901 2.66 14.24 -27.19
N HIS A 902 2.89 14.92 -26.06
CA HIS A 902 1.84 15.62 -25.32
C HIS A 902 2.40 16.76 -24.46
N GLN A 903 1.53 17.59 -23.90
CA GLN A 903 1.89 18.56 -22.87
C GLN A 903 1.09 18.27 -21.60
N HIS A 904 1.64 18.59 -20.44
CA HIS A 904 0.89 18.68 -19.18
C HIS A 904 0.92 20.15 -18.76
N LEU A 905 -0.20 20.86 -18.89
CA LEU A 905 -0.32 22.28 -18.52
C LEU A 905 -1.27 22.44 -17.33
N PHE A 906 -0.85 23.19 -16.33
CA PHE A 906 -1.53 23.39 -15.06
C PHE A 906 -1.87 24.86 -14.85
N CYS A 907 -3.06 25.16 -14.31
CA CYS A 907 -3.47 26.51 -13.93
C CYS A 907 -3.40 26.68 -12.41
N LEU A 908 -2.42 27.42 -11.91
CA LEU A 908 -2.32 27.85 -10.52
C LEU A 908 -3.17 29.12 -10.31
N ARG A 909 -4.14 29.08 -9.39
CA ARG A 909 -4.93 30.24 -8.97
C ARG A 909 -4.30 30.83 -7.70
N ILE A 910 -3.85 32.09 -7.80
CA ILE A 910 -3.28 32.87 -6.69
C ILE A 910 -4.22 34.03 -6.38
N ASP A 911 -4.88 33.97 -5.24
CA ASP A 911 -5.73 35.03 -4.71
C ASP A 911 -4.88 35.96 -3.83
N ALA A 912 -4.61 37.17 -4.32
CA ALA A 912 -3.55 38.03 -3.79
C ALA A 912 -3.99 38.77 -2.52
N ASN A 913 -3.20 38.72 -1.46
CA ASN A 913 -3.47 39.47 -0.22
C ASN A 913 -2.17 39.98 0.43
N VAL A 914 -1.20 40.38 -0.40
CA VAL A 914 0.15 40.74 0.03
C VAL A 914 0.11 41.97 0.93
N ASP A 915 0.28 41.76 2.24
CA ASP A 915 0.17 42.80 3.26
C ASP A 915 -1.17 43.59 3.23
N GLY A 916 -2.22 42.99 2.65
CA GLY A 916 -3.57 43.55 2.53
C GLY A 916 -4.19 43.30 1.13
N PRO A 917 -5.52 43.47 0.99
CA PRO A 917 -6.28 42.97 -0.17
C PRO A 917 -6.15 43.83 -1.44
N ASN A 918 -5.65 45.07 -1.33
CA ASN A 918 -5.44 45.92 -2.50
C ASN A 918 -4.03 45.68 -3.07
N ASN A 919 -3.94 44.94 -4.16
CA ASN A 919 -2.68 44.58 -4.81
C ASN A 919 -2.68 45.01 -6.28
N THR A 920 -1.49 45.00 -6.89
CA THR A 920 -1.21 45.30 -8.28
C THR A 920 -0.23 44.26 -8.82
N ILE A 921 -0.47 43.75 -10.03
CA ILE A 921 0.45 42.81 -10.68
C ILE A 921 1.37 43.58 -11.63
N PHE A 922 2.68 43.41 -11.47
CA PHE A 922 3.70 43.97 -12.36
C PHE A 922 4.42 42.88 -13.13
N GLN A 923 4.64 43.09 -14.43
CA GLN A 923 5.62 42.34 -15.21
C GLN A 923 7.01 42.95 -14.98
N VAL A 924 8.02 42.10 -14.76
CA VAL A 924 9.40 42.51 -14.53
C VAL A 924 10.35 41.78 -15.48
N ASP A 925 11.02 42.56 -16.33
CA ASP A 925 11.97 42.12 -17.35
C ASP A 925 13.39 42.62 -17.02
N ALA A 926 14.39 41.75 -17.13
CA ALA A 926 15.79 42.19 -17.17
C ALA A 926 16.11 42.80 -18.54
N THR A 927 16.80 43.95 -18.56
CA THR A 927 17.11 44.67 -19.80
C THR A 927 18.59 45.02 -19.94
N TRP A 928 19.05 45.19 -21.18
CA TRP A 928 20.39 45.69 -21.46
C TRP A 928 20.49 47.19 -21.17
N GLY A 929 21.31 47.56 -20.19
CA GLY A 929 21.47 48.96 -19.75
C GLY A 929 21.15 49.12 -18.25
N PRO A 930 20.67 50.29 -17.81
CA PRO A 930 20.39 50.55 -16.41
C PRO A 930 19.10 49.88 -15.90
N GLY A 931 19.18 48.58 -15.60
CA GLY A 931 18.32 47.92 -14.60
C GLY A 931 17.11 47.12 -15.11
N LEU A 932 16.19 46.88 -14.18
CA LEU A 932 14.95 46.14 -14.39
C LEU A 932 13.88 47.06 -15.00
N ASN A 933 13.21 46.58 -16.04
CA ASN A 933 12.00 47.20 -16.58
C ASN A 933 10.79 46.61 -15.85
N THR A 934 10.03 47.46 -15.14
CA THR A 934 8.84 47.06 -14.38
C THR A 934 7.62 47.76 -14.99
N GLN A 935 6.64 46.99 -15.45
CA GLN A 935 5.45 47.49 -16.13
C GLN A 935 4.17 46.96 -15.46
N LEU A 936 3.13 47.79 -15.40
CA LEU A 936 1.81 47.36 -14.93
C LEU A 936 1.24 46.32 -15.91
N LEU A 937 0.92 45.13 -15.42
CA LEU A 937 0.29 44.10 -16.24
C LEU A 937 -1.18 44.49 -16.50
N GLN A 938 -1.60 44.45 -17.77
CA GLN A 938 -2.95 44.91 -18.17
C GLN A 938 -4.04 43.86 -18.00
N ALA A 939 -3.75 42.60 -18.33
CA ALA A 939 -4.65 41.45 -18.13
C ALA A 939 -3.94 40.12 -18.37
N MET A 940 -3.08 40.04 -19.40
CA MET A 940 -2.45 38.81 -19.87
C MET A 940 -0.99 39.06 -20.25
N ALA A 941 -0.12 38.09 -19.98
CA ALA A 941 1.29 38.13 -20.40
C ALA A 941 1.87 36.72 -20.59
N ASP A 942 2.85 36.62 -21.47
CA ASP A 942 3.61 35.42 -21.72
C ASP A 942 4.99 35.46 -21.06
N TYR A 943 5.56 34.28 -20.78
CA TYR A 943 6.92 34.17 -20.27
C TYR A 943 7.93 34.51 -21.36
N ASP A 944 9.00 35.21 -20.97
CA ASP A 944 10.14 35.48 -21.84
C ASP A 944 11.43 35.04 -21.12
N GLY A 945 12.02 33.96 -21.63
CA GLY A 945 13.28 33.44 -21.11
C GLY A 945 14.49 34.32 -21.42
N ALA A 946 14.44 35.15 -22.48
CA ALA A 946 15.52 36.04 -22.85
C ALA A 946 15.63 37.26 -21.90
N SER A 947 14.49 37.74 -21.39
CA SER A 947 14.45 38.77 -20.33
C SER A 947 14.47 38.19 -18.91
N SER A 948 14.44 36.86 -18.75
CA SER A 948 14.24 36.19 -17.46
C SER A 948 13.01 36.72 -16.71
N ARG A 949 11.89 36.86 -17.42
CA ARG A 949 10.66 37.50 -16.94
C ARG A 949 10.18 36.91 -15.61
N THR A 950 9.78 37.79 -14.70
CA THR A 950 9.08 37.45 -13.45
C THR A 950 7.86 38.36 -13.28
N TRP A 951 6.97 38.01 -12.36
CA TRP A 951 5.80 38.83 -12.03
C TRP A 951 5.76 39.16 -10.54
N ASP A 952 5.55 40.42 -10.20
CA ASP A 952 5.47 40.91 -8.82
C ASP A 952 4.03 41.20 -8.44
N ILE A 953 3.55 40.50 -7.42
CA ILE A 953 2.29 40.73 -6.72
C ILE A 953 2.59 41.75 -5.62
N ALA A 954 2.18 43.00 -5.82
CA ALA A 954 2.67 44.14 -5.05
C ALA A 954 1.55 44.92 -4.34
N ASN A 955 1.79 45.32 -3.10
CA ASN A 955 0.93 46.27 -2.40
C ASN A 955 1.54 47.67 -2.45
N THR A 956 1.06 48.46 -3.40
CA THR A 956 1.57 49.81 -3.69
C THR A 956 1.32 50.81 -2.56
N ASN A 957 0.39 50.51 -1.64
CA ASN A 957 0.10 51.35 -0.47
C ASN A 957 1.13 51.19 0.67
N LYS A 958 1.96 50.14 0.64
CA LYS A 958 2.93 49.82 1.69
C LYS A 958 4.34 49.72 1.10
N LEU A 959 5.20 50.67 1.47
CA LEU A 959 6.60 50.68 1.04
C LEU A 959 7.50 50.00 2.07
N ASN A 960 8.43 49.17 1.60
CA ASN A 960 9.52 48.68 2.44
C ASN A 960 10.38 49.86 2.93
N PRO A 961 10.69 49.95 4.24
CA PRO A 961 11.35 51.12 4.81
C PRO A 961 12.78 51.34 4.32
N TYR A 962 13.44 50.31 3.77
CA TYR A 962 14.83 50.38 3.29
C TYR A 962 14.89 50.59 1.78
N SER A 963 14.27 49.70 0.98
CA SER A 963 14.35 49.78 -0.50
C SER A 963 13.48 50.89 -1.10
N LYS A 964 12.51 51.42 -0.32
CA LYS A 964 11.48 52.38 -0.75
C LYS A 964 10.62 51.88 -1.92
N LYS A 965 10.63 50.57 -2.19
CA LYS A 965 9.74 49.90 -3.14
C LYS A 965 8.48 49.38 -2.42
N PRO A 966 7.37 49.17 -3.13
CA PRO A 966 6.24 48.39 -2.62
C PRO A 966 6.69 47.08 -1.97
N VAL A 967 5.96 46.61 -0.97
CA VAL A 967 6.10 45.23 -0.48
C VAL A 967 5.51 44.28 -1.53
N THR A 968 6.24 43.23 -1.88
CA THR A 968 5.86 42.31 -2.96
C THR A 968 6.05 40.85 -2.59
N TYR A 969 5.32 39.99 -3.29
CA TYR A 969 5.66 38.59 -3.52
C TYR A 969 6.01 38.41 -4.99
N LYS A 970 7.10 37.72 -5.31
CA LYS A 970 7.56 37.52 -6.69
C LYS A 970 7.30 36.09 -7.14
N LEU A 971 6.54 35.94 -8.22
CA LEU A 971 6.37 34.67 -8.94
C LEU A 971 7.61 34.40 -9.80
N VAL A 972 8.29 33.27 -9.55
CA VAL A 972 9.47 32.80 -10.27
C VAL A 972 9.19 31.41 -10.85
N SER A 973 8.69 31.40 -12.08
CA SER A 973 8.41 30.19 -12.85
C SER A 973 9.25 30.13 -14.11
N ARG A 974 9.62 28.92 -14.55
CA ARG A 974 10.49 28.68 -15.72
C ARG A 974 9.99 27.55 -16.63
N GLU A 975 9.26 26.60 -16.07
CA GLU A 975 8.58 25.53 -16.81
C GLU A 975 7.26 26.09 -17.37
N VAL A 976 7.37 26.94 -18.39
CA VAL A 976 6.24 27.73 -18.93
C VAL A 976 6.16 27.58 -20.46
N PRO A 977 5.81 26.38 -20.97
CA PRO A 977 5.61 26.15 -22.39
C PRO A 977 4.29 26.77 -22.88
N SER A 978 4.32 27.34 -24.09
CA SER A 978 3.10 27.79 -24.77
C SER A 978 2.19 26.62 -25.18
N LEU A 979 0.88 26.88 -25.27
CA LEU A 979 -0.11 25.95 -25.81
C LEU A 979 0.14 25.68 -27.30
N LEU A 980 0.51 24.44 -27.66
CA LEU A 980 0.86 24.04 -29.03
C LEU A 980 -0.33 23.86 -30.02
N PRO A 981 -1.55 23.47 -29.59
CA PRO A 981 -2.72 23.41 -30.48
C PRO A 981 -3.00 24.72 -31.22
N ARG A 982 -3.31 24.61 -32.52
CA ARG A 982 -3.61 25.78 -33.37
C ARG A 982 -4.79 26.60 -32.86
N GLU A 983 -4.67 27.92 -33.01
CA GLU A 983 -5.74 28.87 -32.76
C GLU A 983 -7.06 28.47 -33.46
N GLY A 984 -8.18 28.62 -32.74
CA GLY A 984 -9.51 28.22 -33.19
C GLY A 984 -9.80 26.71 -33.16
N GLY A 985 -8.80 25.85 -32.91
CA GLY A 985 -8.97 24.41 -32.75
C GLY A 985 -9.70 24.02 -31.46
N LEU A 986 -10.20 22.79 -31.38
CA LEU A 986 -10.99 22.30 -30.23
C LEU A 986 -10.27 22.50 -28.88
N VAL A 987 -9.01 22.07 -28.79
CA VAL A 987 -8.21 22.22 -27.56
C VAL A 987 -7.98 23.69 -27.24
N TRP A 988 -7.64 24.52 -28.25
CA TRP A 988 -7.45 25.96 -28.07
C TRP A 988 -8.71 26.64 -27.50
N ASN A 989 -9.88 26.28 -28.02
CA ASN A 989 -11.16 26.85 -27.59
C ASN A 989 -11.47 26.45 -26.14
N ARG A 990 -11.27 25.18 -25.76
CA ARG A 990 -11.53 24.67 -24.39
C ARG A 990 -10.49 25.17 -23.38
N ALA A 991 -9.19 25.09 -23.70
CA ALA A 991 -8.07 25.41 -22.82
C ALA A 991 -7.75 26.92 -22.82
N GLY A 992 -8.78 27.74 -22.61
CA GLY A 992 -8.67 29.20 -22.64
C GLY A 992 -7.60 29.76 -21.72
N PHE A 993 -7.46 29.16 -20.53
CA PHE A 993 -6.46 29.53 -19.53
C PHE A 993 -5.01 29.24 -19.96
N ALA A 994 -4.79 28.30 -20.88
CA ALA A 994 -3.45 27.87 -21.27
C ALA A 994 -2.86 28.73 -22.41
N ARG A 995 -3.64 29.66 -22.97
CA ARG A 995 -3.22 30.50 -24.12
C ARG A 995 -2.13 31.51 -23.77
N HIS A 996 -2.02 31.89 -22.49
CA HIS A 996 -0.96 32.75 -21.97
C HIS A 996 -0.37 32.21 -20.66
N ALA A 997 0.89 32.54 -20.38
CA ALA A 997 1.57 32.19 -19.13
C ALA A 997 0.88 32.76 -17.88
N ILE A 998 0.36 33.99 -17.97
CA ILE A 998 -0.33 34.70 -16.90
C ILE A 998 -1.62 35.30 -17.44
N HIS A 999 -2.68 35.18 -16.65
CA HIS A 999 -3.85 36.05 -16.71
C HIS A 999 -4.07 36.69 -15.34
N VAL A 1000 -4.72 37.84 -15.31
CA VAL A 1000 -5.13 38.54 -14.08
C VAL A 1000 -6.59 38.94 -14.24
N THR A 1001 -7.40 38.60 -13.25
CA THR A 1001 -8.77 39.11 -13.11
C THR A 1001 -8.91 39.91 -11.82
N LYS A 1002 -9.92 40.77 -11.77
CA LYS A 1002 -10.43 41.28 -10.50
C LYS A 1002 -11.13 40.14 -9.76
N TYR A 1003 -11.04 40.09 -8.44
CA TYR A 1003 -11.72 39.08 -7.64
C TYR A 1003 -13.25 39.08 -7.87
N ALA A 1004 -13.83 37.87 -7.93
CA ALA A 1004 -15.26 37.61 -7.85
C ALA A 1004 -15.50 36.24 -7.16
N ASP A 1005 -16.52 36.15 -6.31
CA ASP A 1005 -16.80 34.97 -5.46
C ASP A 1005 -17.04 33.67 -6.28
N ASP A 1006 -17.48 33.77 -7.54
CA ASP A 1006 -17.83 32.64 -8.41
C ASP A 1006 -16.72 32.24 -9.42
N GLN A 1007 -15.61 33.01 -9.49
CA GLN A 1007 -14.49 32.74 -10.39
C GLN A 1007 -13.47 31.77 -9.76
N LEU A 1008 -13.79 30.47 -9.85
CA LEU A 1008 -12.92 29.37 -9.41
C LEU A 1008 -12.34 28.56 -10.57
N TYR A 1009 -13.17 28.11 -11.53
CA TYR A 1009 -12.78 27.12 -12.54
C TYR A 1009 -12.50 27.76 -13.92
N PRO A 1010 -11.23 27.89 -14.36
CA PRO A 1010 -10.87 28.74 -15.49
C PRO A 1010 -11.21 28.13 -16.87
N ALA A 1011 -11.55 26.85 -16.94
CA ALA A 1011 -12.15 26.20 -18.12
C ALA A 1011 -13.69 26.17 -18.10
N GLY A 1012 -14.32 26.77 -17.07
CA GLY A 1012 -15.75 26.67 -16.78
C GLY A 1012 -16.07 25.56 -15.77
N ARG A 1013 -17.28 25.61 -15.19
CA ARG A 1013 -17.73 24.73 -14.09
C ARG A 1013 -18.11 23.30 -14.53
N HIS A 1014 -18.38 23.09 -15.81
CA HIS A 1014 -18.79 21.81 -16.38
C HIS A 1014 -18.01 21.56 -17.68
N VAL A 1015 -16.84 20.94 -17.56
CA VAL A 1015 -15.83 20.86 -18.63
C VAL A 1015 -16.04 19.71 -19.64
N PRO A 1016 -16.53 18.50 -19.27
CA PRO A 1016 -16.74 17.40 -20.21
C PRO A 1016 -17.56 17.78 -21.43
N GLN A 1017 -17.12 17.32 -22.61
CA GLN A 1017 -17.81 17.48 -23.89
C GLN A 1017 -18.05 18.95 -24.33
N THR A 1018 -17.45 19.94 -23.66
CA THR A 1018 -17.51 21.35 -24.09
C THR A 1018 -16.85 21.58 -25.45
N SER A 1019 -17.43 22.45 -26.28
CA SER A 1019 -16.81 22.91 -27.54
C SER A 1019 -15.76 24.01 -27.32
N GLY A 1020 -15.73 24.62 -26.13
CA GLY A 1020 -14.95 25.81 -25.80
C GLY A 1020 -15.56 27.14 -26.28
N SER A 1021 -16.63 27.11 -27.09
CA SER A 1021 -17.41 28.32 -27.45
C SER A 1021 -18.74 27.97 -28.14
N PRO A 1022 -19.85 28.70 -27.86
CA PRO A 1022 -20.14 29.42 -26.62
C PRO A 1022 -20.49 28.43 -25.50
N SER A 1023 -20.08 28.71 -24.26
CA SER A 1023 -20.39 27.86 -23.09
C SER A 1023 -21.43 28.52 -22.18
N PRO A 1024 -22.42 27.78 -21.62
CA PRO A 1024 -23.30 28.28 -20.57
C PRO A 1024 -22.58 28.46 -19.22
N SER A 1025 -21.37 27.92 -19.07
CA SER A 1025 -20.44 28.25 -17.99
C SER A 1025 -19.16 28.82 -18.61
N PRO A 1026 -19.05 30.16 -18.72
CA PRO A 1026 -17.88 30.80 -19.30
C PRO A 1026 -16.64 30.64 -18.41
N GLY A 1027 -15.47 30.55 -19.04
CA GLY A 1027 -14.17 30.46 -18.38
C GLY A 1027 -13.35 31.75 -18.48
N LEU A 1028 -12.07 31.64 -18.11
CA LEU A 1028 -11.15 32.76 -17.88
C LEU A 1028 -11.07 33.80 -19.04
N PRO A 1029 -10.99 33.43 -20.34
CA PRO A 1029 -10.98 34.44 -21.41
C PRO A 1029 -12.26 35.27 -21.48
N THR A 1030 -13.41 34.67 -21.14
CA THR A 1030 -14.69 35.38 -21.16
C THR A 1030 -14.75 36.39 -20.01
N TRP A 1031 -14.37 36.00 -18.79
CA TRP A 1031 -14.32 36.91 -17.63
C TRP A 1031 -13.47 38.16 -17.91
N ILE A 1032 -12.31 37.99 -18.56
CA ILE A 1032 -11.43 39.09 -18.98
C ILE A 1032 -12.09 39.96 -20.06
N SER A 1033 -12.72 39.34 -21.06
CA SER A 1033 -13.40 40.06 -22.14
C SER A 1033 -14.62 40.87 -21.65
N GLU A 1034 -15.40 40.32 -20.72
CA GLU A 1034 -16.56 40.97 -20.13
C GLU A 1034 -16.13 42.17 -19.29
N ALA A 1035 -15.12 42.00 -18.42
CA ALA A 1035 -14.52 43.09 -17.66
C ALA A 1035 -13.96 44.20 -18.56
N SER A 1036 -13.30 43.84 -19.67
CA SER A 1036 -12.74 44.79 -20.66
C SER A 1036 -13.81 45.53 -21.46
N SER A 1037 -15.01 44.95 -21.60
CA SER A 1037 -16.13 45.51 -22.37
C SER A 1037 -17.09 46.37 -21.53
N ALA A 1038 -16.97 46.34 -20.21
CA ALA A 1038 -17.86 47.04 -19.31
C ALA A 1038 -17.68 48.59 -19.41
N PRO A 1039 -18.75 49.39 -19.18
CA PRO A 1039 -18.68 50.85 -19.32
C PRO A 1039 -17.58 51.48 -18.45
N SER A 1040 -17.02 52.62 -18.83
CA SER A 1040 -15.91 53.27 -18.09
C SER A 1040 -16.25 53.79 -16.69
N SER A 1041 -17.53 53.75 -16.29
CA SER A 1041 -17.98 53.95 -14.90
C SER A 1041 -17.96 52.66 -14.05
N SER A 1042 -17.67 51.51 -14.66
CA SER A 1042 -17.50 50.23 -13.99
C SER A 1042 -16.07 50.05 -13.50
N ASN A 1043 -15.93 49.28 -12.42
CA ASN A 1043 -14.72 49.18 -11.60
C ASN A 1043 -13.70 48.18 -12.20
N ALA A 1044 -13.46 48.26 -13.51
CA ALA A 1044 -12.73 47.26 -14.32
C ALA A 1044 -11.20 47.30 -14.18
N SER A 1045 -10.63 48.29 -13.49
CA SER A 1045 -9.19 48.32 -13.20
C SER A 1045 -8.77 47.15 -12.32
N ILE A 1046 -7.61 46.56 -12.64
CA ILE A 1046 -6.87 45.58 -11.84
C ILE A 1046 -5.65 46.18 -11.13
N GLU A 1047 -5.56 47.51 -11.06
CA GLU A 1047 -4.56 48.22 -10.26
C GLU A 1047 -5.10 48.56 -8.87
N ASN A 1048 -4.30 48.26 -7.83
CA ASN A 1048 -4.55 48.60 -6.43
C ASN A 1048 -5.94 48.15 -5.92
N THR A 1049 -6.31 46.92 -6.23
CA THR A 1049 -7.61 46.33 -5.92
C THR A 1049 -7.46 44.84 -5.60
N ASP A 1050 -8.57 44.17 -5.29
CA ASP A 1050 -8.59 42.72 -5.06
C ASP A 1050 -8.44 41.98 -6.40
N VAL A 1051 -7.36 41.21 -6.55
CA VAL A 1051 -6.91 40.62 -7.82
C VAL A 1051 -6.52 39.16 -7.68
N VAL A 1052 -6.92 38.36 -8.67
CA VAL A 1052 -6.57 36.95 -8.80
C VAL A 1052 -5.62 36.79 -9.98
N LEU A 1053 -4.45 36.23 -9.72
CA LEU A 1053 -3.46 35.88 -10.73
C LEU A 1053 -3.62 34.39 -11.08
N TRP A 1054 -3.74 34.11 -12.37
CA TRP A 1054 -3.90 32.77 -12.92
C TRP A 1054 -2.65 32.42 -13.73
N HIS A 1055 -1.84 31.49 -13.23
CA HIS A 1055 -0.57 31.14 -13.86
C HIS A 1055 -0.62 29.77 -14.52
N THR A 1056 -0.40 29.75 -15.83
CA THR A 1056 -0.19 28.52 -16.60
C THR A 1056 1.29 28.13 -16.59
N PHE A 1057 1.57 26.92 -16.15
CA PHE A 1057 2.91 26.32 -16.12
C PHE A 1057 2.81 24.81 -16.41
N GLY A 1058 3.91 24.15 -16.78
CA GLY A 1058 3.84 22.78 -17.25
C GLY A 1058 5.05 22.34 -18.05
N ILE A 1059 4.92 21.21 -18.76
CA ILE A 1059 5.96 20.71 -19.67
C ILE A 1059 5.39 20.33 -21.03
N THR A 1060 6.29 20.16 -22.01
CA THR A 1060 6.02 19.39 -23.24
C THR A 1060 6.80 18.09 -23.15
N HIS A 1061 6.11 16.95 -23.14
CA HIS A 1061 6.69 15.61 -23.07
C HIS A 1061 6.79 15.03 -24.48
N PHE A 1062 8.03 14.81 -24.91
CA PHE A 1062 8.37 13.92 -26.02
C PHE A 1062 8.80 12.58 -25.39
N PRO A 1063 7.96 11.52 -25.44
CA PRO A 1063 8.26 10.28 -24.73
C PRO A 1063 9.56 9.62 -25.18
N SER A 1064 10.23 8.96 -24.24
CA SER A 1064 11.47 8.22 -24.46
C SER A 1064 11.33 6.75 -24.03
N PRO A 1065 12.16 5.82 -24.52
CA PRO A 1065 12.18 4.43 -24.02
C PRO A 1065 12.43 4.35 -22.50
N GLU A 1066 13.18 5.30 -21.93
CA GLU A 1066 13.41 5.43 -20.48
C GLU A 1066 12.14 5.77 -19.68
N ASP A 1067 11.07 6.25 -20.34
CA ASP A 1067 9.77 6.46 -19.74
C ASP A 1067 8.89 5.18 -19.72
N SER A 1068 9.45 4.03 -20.15
CA SER A 1068 8.76 2.75 -20.34
C SER A 1068 9.47 1.59 -19.61
N PRO A 1069 8.76 0.64 -18.97
CA PRO A 1069 7.30 0.54 -18.83
C PRO A 1069 6.70 1.50 -17.80
N LEU A 1070 7.53 2.15 -16.98
CA LEU A 1070 7.14 3.08 -15.93
C LEU A 1070 7.99 4.35 -16.06
N CYS A 1071 7.33 5.49 -16.17
CA CYS A 1071 7.93 6.79 -16.40
C CYS A 1071 8.86 7.19 -15.24
N LEU A 1072 10.15 7.35 -15.54
CA LEU A 1072 11.19 7.74 -14.58
C LEU A 1072 11.12 9.24 -14.23
N ARG A 1073 10.07 9.63 -13.52
CA ARG A 1073 9.91 10.92 -12.79
C ARG A 1073 10.26 12.17 -13.61
N SER A 1074 9.28 12.69 -14.34
CA SER A 1074 9.32 14.06 -14.87
C SER A 1074 8.92 15.10 -13.81
N LEU A 1075 9.41 16.34 -13.97
CA LEU A 1075 9.40 17.38 -12.93
C LEU A 1075 8.91 18.73 -13.45
N CYS A 1076 8.01 19.38 -12.70
CA CYS A 1076 7.59 20.75 -12.95
C CYS A 1076 7.65 21.59 -11.66
N ARG A 1077 8.24 22.80 -11.70
CA ARG A 1077 8.50 23.66 -10.53
C ARG A 1077 8.05 25.09 -10.77
N CYS A 1078 7.35 25.65 -9.79
CA CYS A 1078 6.98 27.06 -9.72
C CYS A 1078 7.17 27.56 -8.27
N CYS A 1079 7.81 28.72 -8.11
CA CYS A 1079 8.23 29.29 -6.82
C CYS A 1079 7.74 30.73 -6.64
#